data_AF-A0A2D8BGC9-F1
#
_entry.id   AF-A0A2D8BGC9-F1
#
_cell.length_a   1.000
_cell.length_b   1.000
_cell.length_c   1.000
_cell.angle_alpha   90.00
_cell.angle_beta   90.00
_cell.angle_gamma   90.00
#
_symmetry.space_group_name_H-M   'P 1'
#
loop_
_entity.id
_entity.type
_entity.pdbx_description
1 polymer ?
#
loop_
_entity_poly.entity_id
_entity_poly.type
_entity_poly.pdbx_seq_one_letter_code
_entity_poly.pdbx_strand_id
1 'polypeptide(L)'
;MIGPRRRPSLNQSSQWTEWTTTQHLHEVAVHHKTMHRPMFIVFALLLATVSHPQAEVLDAEISPQFNTEGSEPLGWAVTVGGFGEDSINALAPLDNNSVLVGGSFTSSILIGDNGHDSNQLGFDDMDGFIAISNETNEWNFSESFGSIGVDSVDAVSLMSDGDFIIAGNYCLGSAGLQCNMTLGSLPTLDKDADSDEGNAYIARYDVETGWQWAVSIANQQEILMFDMFVDEYDQIHVSVLFKELLDMNQTIFAGGSQSSLAVMLFDEYGIFTNGFSAMSEDGVEPFGGFCQNSVGDTFIAFTFIGQLAFDEVGSVESNGGGDIVVAKYDATSWIWLQQAGGTGDDLVNGCVAGAGLDVQVFGTIEGNSTFGTDYSETTQWFDAFRADITTNGAWDGLIVEGGSGYDMYSAAYRTASGSVIYAGVTTYSFTLGGETLIDYDDDTGYFGTDILVGEYDFDDGWLWALMGGSDGRDRVYDMVPSSSGGSLIAFSFEEAGMYGNHSVVAVGGQDGGVWHYETDLDGDGVLDGIDNCPRVSNADQANFESDMFGDVCDDDDDNDGIADDLDTCQQGEVGWTSSASTDHDSDGCRDADEDFDDDNDTVYDHLDSCPKGPIGWVSTSETDVEGDGCSDFDTDEDGFVDQRDNCPSTSNAGQEDLDGDSIGDACDLDEDGDGIVNIEDGCPRDLALWDSTEMNDWDRDGCQDSINDLDDDNDLMLDMIGSNQLDMCPKGYRDWNATDVSLDRDQDGCHDDEEDEDDDGDGFDDIFDLCPRGLVGPVLPSQDFDSDGCVDGEEDVDDDADGVLNEVDICPRTPLSTVVDGAGCSSQQADTDSDGILNDDDLCPSTPLGEQVDADGCTVIVVENKGESTESSFGINQVLILIAIALACVAGYFTFKPVKAPTNQPQQKAVPTLETEPATAPEVSSEPVEEAQA
;
A
#
# COMPACT_ATOMS: atom_id res chain seq x y z
N MET A 1 47.68 14.21 56.83
CA MET A 1 47.45 15.27 57.84
C MET A 1 46.16 15.99 57.48
N ILE A 2 45.33 16.29 58.48
CA ILE A 2 44.64 17.59 58.70
C ILE A 2 44.28 18.42 57.44
N GLY A 3 42.97 18.63 57.17
CA GLY A 3 42.41 19.53 56.13
C GLY A 3 42.45 21.03 56.52
N PRO A 4 41.34 21.81 56.54
CA PRO A 4 39.92 21.50 56.23
C PRO A 4 39.14 22.68 55.54
N ARG A 5 37.79 22.70 55.64
CA ARG A 5 36.81 23.81 55.37
C ARG A 5 36.26 23.87 53.93
N ARG A 6 35.03 24.37 53.66
CA ARG A 6 34.16 25.33 54.40
C ARG A 6 32.65 25.13 54.09
N ARG A 7 31.74 25.41 55.05
CA ARG A 7 30.35 25.88 54.82
C ARG A 7 30.26 27.38 55.20
N PRO A 8 29.22 28.16 54.83
CA PRO A 8 28.10 28.35 55.78
C PRO A 8 26.69 28.70 55.19
N SER A 9 25.64 28.45 56.00
CA SER A 9 24.50 29.37 56.35
C SER A 9 23.41 29.81 55.33
N LEU A 10 22.16 30.14 55.70
CA LEU A 10 21.34 30.01 56.95
C LEU A 10 19.84 30.39 56.69
N ASN A 11 18.89 29.74 57.39
CA ASN A 11 17.62 30.27 57.98
C ASN A 11 16.47 30.88 57.12
N GLN A 12 15.20 31.00 57.58
CA GLN A 12 14.29 30.37 58.61
C GLN A 12 12.95 31.18 58.62
N SER A 13 11.78 30.77 59.15
CA SER A 13 11.07 29.48 59.37
C SER A 13 9.75 29.70 60.14
N SER A 14 8.65 29.01 59.79
CA SER A 14 7.40 28.96 60.57
C SER A 14 6.58 27.70 60.23
N GLN A 15 5.78 27.05 61.11
CA GLN A 15 5.67 27.07 62.58
C GLN A 15 4.76 25.91 63.11
N TRP A 16 4.87 25.60 64.42
CA TRP A 16 3.88 24.96 65.34
C TRP A 16 3.43 23.46 65.25
N THR A 17 3.72 22.72 66.35
CA THR A 17 2.96 21.61 67.04
C THR A 17 2.65 20.29 66.28
N GLU A 18 2.96 19.07 66.79
CA GLU A 18 2.54 18.37 68.05
C GLU A 18 1.04 18.02 68.09
N TRP A 19 0.54 16.80 68.37
CA TRP A 19 0.96 15.61 69.17
C TRP A 19 0.23 14.32 68.63
N THR A 20 0.36 13.03 69.04
CA THR A 20 1.10 12.27 70.09
C THR A 20 1.07 10.74 69.81
N THR A 21 2.18 9.99 70.01
CA THR A 21 2.37 8.68 70.74
C THR A 21 1.42 7.45 70.47
N THR A 22 1.81 6.15 70.52
CA THR A 22 2.80 5.43 71.36
C THR A 22 3.18 3.99 70.88
N GLN A 23 4.47 3.62 71.00
CA GLN A 23 5.14 2.33 71.43
C GLN A 23 4.32 1.01 71.64
N HIS A 24 4.87 -0.23 71.59
CA HIS A 24 6.21 -0.81 71.28
C HIS A 24 6.18 -2.37 71.24
N LEU A 25 7.11 -2.98 70.47
CA LEU A 25 7.92 -4.22 70.73
C LEU A 25 7.30 -5.63 70.97
N HIS A 26 7.94 -6.61 70.30
CA HIS A 26 8.24 -8.02 70.67
C HIS A 26 7.11 -9.08 70.78
N GLU A 27 6.97 -9.87 69.70
CA GLU A 27 7.46 -11.26 69.53
C GLU A 27 7.21 -12.36 70.60
N VAL A 28 7.00 -13.60 70.09
CA VAL A 28 7.16 -14.95 70.71
C VAL A 28 5.93 -15.67 71.35
N ALA A 29 5.74 -16.92 70.88
CA ALA A 29 5.07 -18.10 71.50
C ALA A 29 3.53 -18.30 71.49
N VAL A 30 3.07 -19.09 70.50
CA VAL A 30 2.41 -20.42 70.67
C VAL A 30 1.54 -20.67 71.92
N HIS A 31 0.21 -20.83 71.73
CA HIS A 31 -0.48 -22.10 72.04
C HIS A 31 -1.90 -22.25 71.47
N HIS A 32 -2.32 -23.49 71.25
CA HIS A 32 -3.61 -23.92 70.66
C HIS A 32 -4.69 -24.24 71.73
N LYS A 33 -5.97 -24.11 71.35
CA LYS A 33 -7.20 -24.86 71.77
C LYS A 33 -8.23 -24.27 72.78
N THR A 34 -9.39 -23.91 72.19
CA THR A 34 -10.80 -24.32 72.53
C THR A 34 -11.53 -23.89 73.81
N MET A 35 -12.79 -23.47 73.63
CA MET A 35 -13.93 -23.80 74.51
C MET A 35 -15.23 -24.12 73.72
N HIS A 36 -16.22 -24.67 74.43
CA HIS A 36 -17.46 -25.36 73.98
C HIS A 36 -18.56 -24.42 73.40
N ARG A 37 -19.56 -24.84 72.56
CA ARG A 37 -20.60 -25.93 72.65
C ARG A 37 -21.61 -25.71 73.81
N PRO A 38 -22.90 -26.19 73.80
CA PRO A 38 -23.56 -27.17 72.89
C PRO A 38 -25.11 -27.05 72.57
N MET A 39 -25.61 -27.81 71.55
CA MET A 39 -26.90 -28.61 71.50
C MET A 39 -28.31 -27.94 71.67
N PHE A 40 -29.48 -28.49 71.23
CA PHE A 40 -29.90 -29.64 70.36
C PHE A 40 -31.40 -29.51 69.96
N ILE A 41 -31.83 -30.17 68.86
CA ILE A 41 -33.11 -30.89 68.54
C ILE A 41 -33.15 -31.02 66.99
N VAL A 42 -33.04 -32.16 66.28
CA VAL A 42 -33.55 -33.55 66.32
C VAL A 42 -34.79 -33.80 65.42
N PHE A 43 -34.49 -34.36 64.23
CA PHE A 43 -35.25 -35.19 63.26
C PHE A 43 -36.59 -35.86 63.72
N ALA A 44 -37.57 -36.23 62.87
CA ALA A 44 -37.61 -36.54 61.41
C ALA A 44 -39.06 -36.67 60.85
N LEU A 45 -39.28 -36.60 59.51
CA LEU A 45 -39.82 -37.71 58.66
C LEU A 45 -40.07 -37.35 57.15
N LEU A 46 -39.49 -38.16 56.24
CA LEU A 46 -40.03 -38.72 54.96
C LEU A 46 -40.78 -37.88 53.88
N LEU A 47 -40.16 -37.78 52.69
CA LEU A 47 -40.61 -38.10 51.28
C LEU A 47 -39.40 -37.73 50.34
N ALA A 48 -38.93 -38.53 49.37
CA ALA A 48 -39.40 -38.76 47.97
C ALA A 48 -39.42 -37.45 47.12
N THR A 49 -38.82 -37.31 45.92
CA THR A 49 -38.43 -38.24 44.80
C THR A 49 -37.30 -37.68 43.89
N VAL A 50 -36.65 -38.54 43.05
CA VAL A 50 -36.17 -38.31 41.63
C VAL A 50 -35.42 -36.97 41.34
N SER A 51 -34.08 -36.88 41.28
CA SER A 51 -33.06 -37.39 40.30
C SER A 51 -32.87 -36.54 39.02
N HIS A 52 -31.60 -36.24 38.69
CA HIS A 52 -31.08 -35.73 37.40
C HIS A 52 -29.74 -36.44 37.08
N PRO A 53 -29.27 -36.44 35.81
CA PRO A 53 -28.21 -37.34 35.34
C PRO A 53 -26.77 -36.82 35.57
N GLN A 54 -25.79 -37.64 35.19
CA GLN A 54 -24.42 -37.21 34.92
C GLN A 54 -24.36 -36.57 33.53
N ALA A 55 -23.58 -35.50 33.38
CA ALA A 55 -22.78 -35.32 32.18
C ALA A 55 -21.42 -35.98 32.44
N GLU A 56 -20.84 -36.63 31.44
CA GLU A 56 -19.42 -36.96 31.41
C GLU A 56 -18.76 -35.85 30.60
N VAL A 57 -17.81 -35.13 31.22
CA VAL A 57 -16.99 -34.16 30.49
C VAL A 57 -15.79 -34.94 29.97
N LEU A 58 -15.60 -34.89 28.65
CA LEU A 58 -14.43 -35.42 27.97
C LEU A 58 -13.43 -34.26 27.83
N ASP A 59 -12.79 -33.92 28.96
CA ASP A 59 -11.60 -33.06 28.93
C ASP A 59 -10.47 -33.85 28.27
N ALA A 60 -10.35 -33.74 26.95
CA ALA A 60 -9.19 -34.19 26.21
C ALA A 60 -8.09 -33.13 26.35
N GLU A 61 -7.27 -33.22 27.41
CA GLU A 61 -6.00 -32.50 27.46
C GLU A 61 -5.11 -33.02 26.31
N ILE A 62 -5.12 -32.30 25.17
CA ILE A 62 -4.17 -32.55 24.08
C ILE A 62 -2.79 -32.19 24.62
N SER A 63 -2.00 -33.24 24.90
CA SER A 63 -0.60 -33.11 25.26
C SER A 63 0.21 -33.36 23.98
N PRO A 64 1.07 -32.43 23.56
CA PRO A 64 1.77 -32.52 22.28
C PRO A 64 2.61 -33.81 22.22
N GLN A 65 2.56 -34.50 21.08
CA GLN A 65 2.98 -35.89 20.92
C GLN A 65 4.48 -36.05 20.65
N PHE A 66 5.34 -35.34 21.39
CA PHE A 66 6.80 -35.46 21.28
C PHE A 66 7.28 -36.91 21.50
N ASN A 67 7.59 -37.61 20.39
CA ASN A 67 8.07 -38.99 20.33
C ASN A 67 7.23 -40.03 21.12
N THR A 68 6.10 -40.46 20.57
CA THR A 68 5.55 -41.78 20.96
C THR A 68 6.35 -42.91 20.33
N GLU A 69 6.47 -44.06 21.02
CA GLU A 69 7.06 -45.30 20.46
C GLU A 69 6.09 -45.96 19.43
N GLY A 70 5.60 -45.19 18.45
CA GLY A 70 4.44 -45.50 17.61
C GLY A 70 4.65 -45.27 16.11
N SER A 71 4.86 -44.01 15.70
CA SER A 71 5.31 -43.64 14.36
C SER A 71 6.85 -43.74 14.28
N GLU A 72 7.37 -44.47 13.29
CA GLU A 72 8.75 -44.25 12.84
C GLU A 72 8.69 -43.14 11.79
N PRO A 73 9.53 -42.08 11.86
CA PRO A 73 9.47 -40.98 10.89
C PRO A 73 9.69 -41.51 9.47
N LEU A 74 8.90 -40.98 8.55
CA LEU A 74 8.92 -41.32 7.13
C LEU A 74 9.91 -40.38 6.40
N GLY A 75 9.91 -40.39 5.07
CA GLY A 75 10.94 -39.72 4.28
C GLY A 75 12.25 -40.51 4.14
N TRP A 76 13.36 -39.80 3.97
CA TRP A 76 14.65 -40.35 3.53
C TRP A 76 15.80 -39.37 3.74
N ALA A 77 17.05 -39.85 3.61
CA ALA A 77 18.21 -38.98 3.46
C ALA A 77 19.12 -39.50 2.34
N VAL A 78 19.63 -38.58 1.51
CA VAL A 78 20.60 -38.85 0.44
C VAL A 78 21.75 -37.85 0.53
N THR A 79 22.93 -38.24 0.07
CA THR A 79 24.14 -37.40 0.16
C THR A 79 24.89 -37.28 -1.15
N VAL A 80 25.70 -36.22 -1.23
CA VAL A 80 26.72 -35.97 -2.26
C VAL A 80 28.03 -35.70 -1.53
N GLY A 81 29.14 -36.23 -2.01
CA GLY A 81 30.36 -36.18 -1.21
C GLY A 81 31.63 -36.67 -1.88
N GLY A 82 32.75 -36.39 -1.25
CA GLY A 82 34.04 -36.40 -1.93
C GLY A 82 35.24 -36.56 -1.00
N PHE A 83 36.37 -35.97 -1.39
CA PHE A 83 37.58 -35.92 -0.55
C PHE A 83 37.88 -34.51 -0.02
N GLY A 84 37.07 -33.52 -0.38
CA GLY A 84 37.25 -32.11 -0.04
C GLY A 84 36.23 -31.65 1.01
N GLU A 85 35.86 -30.38 0.87
CA GLU A 85 34.64 -29.78 1.41
C GLU A 85 33.64 -29.65 0.24
N ASP A 86 32.49 -30.29 0.37
CA ASP A 86 31.39 -30.30 -0.60
C ASP A 86 30.08 -29.86 0.12
N SER A 87 29.15 -29.21 -0.58
CA SER A 87 27.90 -28.69 -0.01
C SER A 87 26.72 -28.72 -0.98
N ILE A 88 25.50 -28.79 -0.43
CA ILE A 88 24.26 -28.39 -1.12
C ILE A 88 23.82 -27.09 -0.47
N ASN A 89 23.62 -26.05 -1.29
CA ASN A 89 23.34 -24.70 -0.82
C ASN A 89 21.86 -24.33 -1.01
N ALA A 90 21.19 -24.86 -2.05
CA ALA A 90 19.81 -24.54 -2.40
C ALA A 90 19.06 -25.73 -3.02
N LEU A 91 17.74 -25.73 -2.88
CA LEU A 91 16.79 -26.75 -3.33
C LEU A 91 15.70 -26.14 -4.22
N ALA A 92 15.21 -26.93 -5.17
CA ALA A 92 13.91 -26.70 -5.80
C ALA A 92 13.10 -28.01 -5.74
N PRO A 93 11.89 -28.01 -5.13
CA PRO A 93 11.07 -29.21 -5.05
C PRO A 93 10.49 -29.57 -6.41
N LEU A 94 10.29 -30.87 -6.67
CA LEU A 94 9.75 -31.40 -7.92
C LEU A 94 8.56 -32.32 -7.66
N ASP A 95 7.76 -32.52 -8.70
CA ASP A 95 6.75 -33.58 -8.77
C ASP A 95 7.30 -34.96 -8.31
N ASN A 96 6.38 -35.78 -7.80
CA ASN A 96 6.63 -37.16 -7.37
C ASN A 96 7.77 -37.27 -6.32
N ASN A 97 7.80 -36.33 -5.37
CA ASN A 97 8.71 -36.32 -4.22
C ASN A 97 10.21 -36.32 -4.60
N SER A 98 10.52 -35.76 -5.78
CA SER A 98 11.89 -35.57 -6.25
C SER A 98 12.38 -34.15 -5.92
N VAL A 99 13.69 -33.92 -5.99
CA VAL A 99 14.28 -32.61 -5.70
C VAL A 99 15.40 -32.32 -6.71
N LEU A 100 15.48 -31.07 -7.16
CA LEU A 100 16.66 -30.52 -7.81
C LEU A 100 17.49 -29.78 -6.76
N VAL A 101 18.81 -29.93 -6.80
CA VAL A 101 19.73 -29.31 -5.86
C VAL A 101 20.80 -28.51 -6.58
N GLY A 102 21.16 -27.36 -6.00
CA GLY A 102 22.33 -26.56 -6.35
C GLY A 102 23.38 -26.62 -5.24
N GLY A 103 24.66 -26.64 -5.61
CA GLY A 103 25.74 -26.58 -4.62
C GLY A 103 27.13 -26.37 -5.22
N SER A 104 28.13 -26.62 -4.39
CA SER A 104 29.54 -26.40 -4.68
C SER A 104 30.42 -27.53 -4.13
N PHE A 105 31.53 -27.83 -4.81
CA PHE A 105 32.39 -28.96 -4.46
C PHE A 105 33.88 -28.71 -4.71
N THR A 106 34.76 -29.35 -3.94
CA THR A 106 36.21 -29.16 -4.05
C THR A 106 36.96 -30.45 -4.37
N SER A 107 37.97 -30.35 -5.24
CA SER A 107 38.75 -31.47 -5.81
C SER A 107 37.93 -32.45 -6.67
N SER A 108 36.98 -33.18 -6.08
CA SER A 108 36.23 -34.24 -6.77
C SER A 108 35.07 -34.77 -5.92
N ILE A 109 33.85 -34.70 -6.45
CA ILE A 109 32.59 -35.14 -5.82
C ILE A 109 32.03 -36.39 -6.51
N LEU A 110 31.31 -37.23 -5.75
CA LEU A 110 30.50 -38.34 -6.26
C LEU A 110 29.01 -38.06 -5.99
N ILE A 111 28.24 -37.98 -7.07
CA ILE A 111 26.79 -37.77 -7.05
C ILE A 111 26.13 -39.02 -7.66
N GLY A 112 25.73 -39.95 -6.78
CA GLY A 112 25.26 -41.28 -7.17
C GLY A 112 26.36 -42.12 -7.83
N ASP A 113 26.15 -42.55 -9.07
CA ASP A 113 27.16 -43.25 -9.89
C ASP A 113 28.03 -42.28 -10.74
N ASN A 114 27.72 -40.97 -10.75
CA ASN A 114 28.43 -39.94 -11.52
C ASN A 114 29.49 -39.24 -10.66
N GLY A 115 30.77 -39.35 -11.05
CA GLY A 115 31.86 -38.61 -10.41
C GLY A 115 32.33 -37.44 -11.26
N HIS A 116 32.49 -36.26 -10.64
CA HIS A 116 32.98 -35.03 -11.25
C HIS A 116 34.31 -34.59 -10.59
N ASP A 117 35.21 -33.96 -11.35
CA ASP A 117 36.53 -33.47 -10.89
C ASP A 117 36.57 -31.93 -11.07
N SER A 118 37.03 -31.16 -10.07
CA SER A 118 37.19 -29.70 -10.19
C SER A 118 38.42 -29.32 -11.04
N ASN A 119 38.50 -28.09 -11.56
CA ASN A 119 39.38 -27.79 -12.70
C ASN A 119 40.92 -27.64 -12.42
N GLN A 120 41.37 -27.95 -11.20
CA GLN A 120 42.78 -28.17 -10.79
C GLN A 120 43.81 -27.11 -11.25
N LEU A 121 43.48 -25.83 -11.13
CA LEU A 121 44.44 -24.72 -11.25
C LEU A 121 44.69 -23.96 -9.93
N GLY A 122 43.90 -24.20 -8.88
CA GLY A 122 44.15 -23.79 -7.50
C GLY A 122 44.72 -24.89 -6.59
N PHE A 123 44.90 -24.55 -5.30
CA PHE A 123 44.84 -25.53 -4.19
C PHE A 123 43.48 -25.49 -3.49
N ASP A 124 42.74 -24.41 -3.71
CA ASP A 124 41.50 -24.00 -3.05
C ASP A 124 40.52 -23.64 -4.20
N ASP A 125 40.24 -24.64 -5.06
CA ASP A 125 39.60 -24.52 -6.39
C ASP A 125 38.24 -25.26 -6.32
N MET A 126 37.14 -24.50 -6.30
CA MET A 126 35.78 -24.96 -6.06
C MET A 126 34.92 -24.76 -7.30
N ASP A 127 34.34 -25.84 -7.81
CA ASP A 127 33.44 -25.83 -8.97
C ASP A 127 31.98 -25.96 -8.47
N GLY A 128 31.01 -25.40 -9.22
CA GLY A 128 29.58 -25.53 -8.95
C GLY A 128 28.98 -26.80 -9.55
N PHE A 129 27.82 -27.23 -9.04
CA PHE A 129 27.05 -28.32 -9.62
C PHE A 129 25.53 -28.16 -9.46
N ILE A 130 24.80 -28.84 -10.34
CA ILE A 130 23.38 -29.17 -10.18
C ILE A 130 23.17 -30.68 -10.23
N ALA A 131 22.19 -31.18 -9.48
CA ALA A 131 21.81 -32.59 -9.49
C ALA A 131 20.30 -32.78 -9.24
N ILE A 132 19.74 -33.89 -9.70
CA ILE A 132 18.31 -34.20 -9.59
C ILE A 132 18.12 -35.62 -9.03
N SER A 133 17.30 -35.77 -7.99
CA SER A 133 16.90 -37.07 -7.42
C SER A 133 15.78 -37.73 -8.24
N ASN A 134 15.30 -38.91 -7.86
CA ASN A 134 14.14 -39.54 -8.48
C ASN A 134 13.16 -40.03 -7.42
N GLU A 135 11.98 -40.49 -7.88
CA GLU A 135 10.91 -41.15 -7.11
C GLU A 135 11.34 -42.36 -6.24
N THR A 136 12.61 -42.77 -6.31
CA THR A 136 13.22 -43.85 -5.52
C THR A 136 14.43 -43.40 -4.69
N ASN A 137 14.63 -42.08 -4.59
CA ASN A 137 15.64 -41.40 -3.77
C ASN A 137 17.07 -41.79 -4.18
N GLU A 138 17.30 -41.95 -5.49
CA GLU A 138 18.62 -42.11 -6.11
C GLU A 138 18.91 -40.91 -7.04
N TRP A 139 20.14 -40.38 -7.00
CA TRP A 139 20.59 -39.34 -7.94
C TRP A 139 20.52 -39.84 -9.39
N ASN A 140 19.65 -39.23 -10.20
CA ASN A 140 19.36 -39.67 -11.58
C ASN A 140 20.19 -38.90 -12.63
N PHE A 141 20.54 -37.65 -12.30
CA PHE A 141 21.23 -36.69 -13.15
C PHE A 141 22.15 -35.81 -12.30
N SER A 142 23.29 -35.41 -12.87
CA SER A 142 24.13 -34.36 -12.33
C SER A 142 25.06 -33.75 -13.39
N GLU A 143 25.27 -32.44 -13.32
CA GLU A 143 26.14 -31.66 -14.20
C GLU A 143 26.97 -30.68 -13.36
N SER A 144 28.28 -30.64 -13.59
CA SER A 144 29.24 -29.76 -12.89
C SER A 144 29.82 -28.72 -13.84
N PHE A 145 30.06 -27.51 -13.35
CA PHE A 145 30.61 -26.40 -14.10
C PHE A 145 31.45 -25.48 -13.20
N GLY A 146 32.45 -24.82 -13.77
CA GLY A 146 33.36 -23.97 -13.02
C GLY A 146 34.38 -23.29 -13.93
N SER A 147 35.31 -22.57 -13.31
CA SER A 147 36.25 -21.67 -13.96
C SER A 147 37.66 -21.75 -13.34
N ILE A 148 38.06 -20.79 -12.49
CA ILE A 148 39.19 -20.87 -11.56
C ILE A 148 38.91 -20.04 -10.30
N GLY A 149 39.25 -20.56 -9.13
CA GLY A 149 38.92 -19.95 -7.84
C GLY A 149 37.67 -20.59 -7.24
N VAL A 150 36.63 -19.80 -6.97
CA VAL A 150 35.36 -20.29 -6.43
C VAL A 150 34.21 -20.01 -7.39
N ASP A 151 33.50 -21.07 -7.76
CA ASP A 151 32.23 -21.07 -8.47
C ASP A 151 31.20 -21.87 -7.67
N SER A 152 29.93 -21.45 -7.71
CA SER A 152 28.87 -22.00 -6.86
C SER A 152 27.48 -21.90 -7.51
N VAL A 153 26.53 -22.65 -6.96
CA VAL A 153 25.10 -22.38 -7.06
C VAL A 153 24.63 -22.07 -5.65
N ASP A 154 23.95 -20.94 -5.47
CA ASP A 154 23.64 -20.38 -4.15
C ASP A 154 22.14 -20.16 -3.95
N ALA A 155 21.37 -20.03 -5.04
CA ALA A 155 19.90 -20.06 -5.01
C ALA A 155 19.36 -20.74 -6.29
N VAL A 156 18.24 -21.45 -6.18
CA VAL A 156 17.54 -22.08 -7.32
C VAL A 156 16.04 -21.93 -7.13
N SER A 157 15.30 -21.66 -8.22
CA SER A 157 13.86 -21.47 -8.20
C SER A 157 13.20 -22.08 -9.44
N LEU A 158 11.90 -22.39 -9.36
CA LEU A 158 11.11 -23.09 -10.37
C LEU A 158 10.19 -22.12 -11.11
N MET A 159 10.13 -22.21 -12.44
CA MET A 159 9.22 -21.44 -13.28
C MET A 159 7.89 -22.14 -13.52
N SER A 160 6.84 -21.40 -13.90
CA SER A 160 5.50 -21.94 -14.14
C SER A 160 5.41 -22.97 -15.28
N ASP A 161 6.40 -23.00 -16.17
CA ASP A 161 6.52 -23.96 -17.28
C ASP A 161 7.41 -25.18 -16.96
N GLY A 162 8.04 -25.22 -15.78
CA GLY A 162 8.87 -26.33 -15.30
C GLY A 162 10.38 -26.17 -15.54
N ASP A 163 10.84 -25.06 -16.13
CA ASP A 163 12.27 -24.71 -16.18
C ASP A 163 12.77 -24.19 -14.82
N PHE A 164 14.09 -24.20 -14.63
CA PHE A 164 14.75 -23.70 -13.42
C PHE A 164 15.51 -22.41 -13.68
N ILE A 165 15.40 -21.45 -12.76
CA ILE A 165 16.35 -20.35 -12.64
C ILE A 165 17.40 -20.73 -11.60
N ILE A 166 18.66 -20.70 -12.01
CA ILE A 166 19.84 -21.04 -11.20
C ILE A 166 20.65 -19.76 -11.03
N ALA A 167 20.95 -19.40 -9.78
CA ALA A 167 21.72 -18.22 -9.42
C ALA A 167 22.92 -18.60 -8.53
N GLY A 168 23.99 -17.81 -8.62
CA GLY A 168 25.16 -18.00 -7.77
C GLY A 168 26.37 -17.18 -8.20
N ASN A 169 27.55 -17.59 -7.74
CA ASN A 169 28.80 -16.93 -8.02
C ASN A 169 29.73 -17.68 -8.97
N TYR A 170 30.57 -16.92 -9.69
CA TYR A 170 31.64 -17.48 -10.52
C TYR A 170 32.92 -16.63 -10.45
N CYS A 171 34.06 -17.28 -10.68
CA CYS A 171 35.38 -16.66 -10.66
C CYS A 171 35.78 -15.96 -9.33
N LEU A 172 35.19 -16.29 -8.18
CA LEU A 172 35.53 -15.65 -6.90
C LEU A 172 36.98 -15.96 -6.48
N GLY A 173 37.64 -14.97 -5.88
CA GLY A 173 39.05 -15.02 -5.50
C GLY A 173 40.04 -14.95 -6.68
N SER A 174 39.59 -14.79 -7.93
CA SER A 174 40.44 -14.84 -9.13
C SER A 174 41.17 -13.52 -9.47
N ALA A 175 41.35 -12.63 -8.48
CA ALA A 175 41.92 -11.30 -8.66
C ALA A 175 43.33 -11.31 -9.29
N GLY A 176 43.49 -10.61 -10.41
CA GLY A 176 44.72 -10.59 -11.21
C GLY A 176 44.89 -11.75 -12.20
N LEU A 177 43.88 -12.60 -12.38
CA LEU A 177 43.86 -13.73 -13.32
C LEU A 177 42.76 -13.59 -14.37
N GLN A 178 43.00 -14.17 -15.54
CA GLN A 178 41.96 -14.34 -16.55
C GLN A 178 41.10 -15.55 -16.16
N CYS A 179 39.81 -15.33 -15.99
CA CYS A 179 38.85 -16.34 -15.55
C CYS A 179 37.55 -16.18 -16.34
N ASN A 180 36.95 -17.30 -16.75
CA ASN A 180 35.65 -17.34 -17.40
C ASN A 180 34.97 -18.70 -17.22
N MET A 181 33.63 -18.68 -17.09
CA MET A 181 32.80 -19.88 -16.95
C MET A 181 32.08 -20.20 -18.28
N THR A 182 31.73 -21.47 -18.52
CA THR A 182 30.95 -21.89 -19.69
C THR A 182 29.86 -22.88 -19.26
N LEU A 183 28.59 -22.46 -19.40
CA LEU A 183 27.43 -23.31 -19.09
C LEU A 183 26.99 -24.05 -20.36
N GLY A 184 27.19 -25.38 -20.39
CA GLY A 184 26.83 -26.28 -21.49
C GLY A 184 27.38 -25.89 -22.87
N SER A 185 26.59 -25.16 -23.66
CA SER A 185 26.96 -24.67 -24.99
C SER A 185 26.67 -23.18 -25.24
N LEU A 186 26.36 -22.44 -24.16
CA LEU A 186 26.11 -21.00 -24.17
C LEU A 186 27.40 -20.18 -24.45
N PRO A 187 27.28 -18.86 -24.68
CA PRO A 187 28.42 -17.95 -24.63
C PRO A 187 29.19 -18.05 -23.31
N THR A 188 30.48 -17.68 -23.33
CA THR A 188 31.30 -17.61 -22.12
C THR A 188 30.84 -16.46 -21.22
N LEU A 189 30.78 -16.71 -19.90
CA LEU A 189 30.70 -15.68 -18.90
C LEU A 189 32.14 -15.25 -18.56
N ASP A 190 32.60 -14.19 -19.20
CA ASP A 190 33.91 -13.58 -18.96
C ASP A 190 33.82 -12.49 -17.87
N LYS A 191 34.92 -12.22 -17.15
CA LYS A 191 35.02 -11.04 -16.26
C LYS A 191 35.19 -9.75 -17.06
N ASP A 192 34.73 -8.62 -16.53
CA ASP A 192 34.92 -7.30 -17.15
C ASP A 192 36.40 -6.91 -17.26
N ALA A 193 37.21 -7.24 -16.25
CA ALA A 193 38.66 -7.14 -16.28
C ALA A 193 39.38 -8.23 -15.45
N ASP A 194 40.65 -8.46 -15.78
CA ASP A 194 41.54 -9.35 -15.03
C ASP A 194 41.72 -8.90 -13.55
N SER A 195 41.35 -7.66 -13.19
CA SER A 195 41.51 -7.07 -11.85
C SER A 195 40.54 -7.60 -10.81
N ASP A 196 39.33 -7.94 -11.24
CA ASP A 196 38.13 -7.96 -10.40
C ASP A 196 38.15 -9.22 -9.52
N GLU A 197 37.45 -9.25 -8.38
CA GLU A 197 37.63 -10.36 -7.43
C GLU A 197 36.68 -11.54 -7.70
N GLY A 198 35.53 -11.29 -8.33
CA GLY A 198 34.57 -12.29 -8.84
C GLY A 198 33.19 -11.69 -9.08
N ASN A 199 32.32 -12.42 -9.78
CA ASN A 199 31.03 -11.94 -10.27
C ASN A 199 29.87 -12.86 -9.86
N ALA A 200 28.65 -12.34 -9.93
CA ALA A 200 27.43 -13.15 -9.85
C ALA A 200 26.89 -13.51 -11.25
N TYR A 201 26.07 -14.56 -11.32
CA TYR A 201 25.35 -14.95 -12.53
C TYR A 201 23.92 -15.43 -12.20
N ILE A 202 23.06 -15.35 -13.21
CA ILE A 202 21.76 -16.03 -13.27
C ILE A 202 21.65 -16.76 -14.60
N ALA A 203 21.02 -17.94 -14.62
CA ALA A 203 20.87 -18.77 -15.81
C ALA A 203 19.59 -19.62 -15.77
N ARG A 204 19.00 -19.88 -16.95
CA ARG A 204 17.81 -20.74 -17.09
C ARG A 204 18.17 -22.12 -17.63
N TYR A 205 17.62 -23.17 -17.04
CA TYR A 205 17.91 -24.57 -17.35
C TYR A 205 16.63 -25.40 -17.55
N ASP A 206 16.56 -26.09 -18.68
CA ASP A 206 15.53 -27.09 -19.03
C ASP A 206 16.13 -28.50 -18.89
N VAL A 207 15.39 -29.45 -18.30
CA VAL A 207 15.84 -30.85 -18.15
C VAL A 207 15.92 -31.61 -19.48
N GLU A 208 15.07 -31.29 -20.47
CA GLU A 208 15.08 -31.96 -21.79
C GLU A 208 16.15 -31.41 -22.75
N THR A 209 16.41 -30.10 -22.75
CA THR A 209 17.32 -29.44 -23.72
C THR A 209 18.53 -28.71 -23.12
N GLY A 210 18.58 -28.53 -21.79
CA GLY A 210 19.72 -28.00 -21.04
C GLY A 210 19.68 -26.48 -20.81
N TRP A 211 20.87 -25.89 -20.67
CA TRP A 211 21.06 -24.44 -20.49
C TRP A 211 20.46 -23.62 -21.65
N GLN A 212 19.49 -22.75 -21.35
CA GLN A 212 18.79 -21.90 -22.32
C GLN A 212 19.47 -20.54 -22.51
N TRP A 213 19.70 -19.84 -21.41
CA TRP A 213 20.37 -18.54 -21.37
C TRP A 213 21.15 -18.38 -20.06
N ALA A 214 22.12 -17.45 -20.05
CA ALA A 214 22.89 -17.07 -18.88
C ALA A 214 23.28 -15.59 -18.96
N VAL A 215 23.25 -14.90 -17.82
CA VAL A 215 23.54 -13.47 -17.68
C VAL A 215 24.53 -13.31 -16.52
N SER A 216 25.55 -12.47 -16.70
CA SER A 216 26.45 -12.08 -15.62
C SER A 216 26.04 -10.73 -15.05
N ILE A 217 26.12 -10.61 -13.73
CA ILE A 217 26.06 -9.37 -12.96
C ILE A 217 27.51 -9.07 -12.53
N ALA A 218 28.09 -7.98 -13.04
CA ALA A 218 29.53 -7.72 -13.00
C ALA A 218 29.86 -6.26 -12.73
N ASN A 219 30.99 -6.01 -12.04
CA ASN A 219 31.65 -4.71 -12.01
C ASN A 219 33.17 -4.88 -11.76
N GLN A 220 33.88 -3.79 -11.42
CA GLN A 220 35.33 -3.79 -11.20
C GLN A 220 35.78 -4.30 -9.81
N GLN A 221 34.88 -4.86 -9.01
CA GLN A 221 35.11 -5.25 -7.62
C GLN A 221 34.74 -6.73 -7.40
N GLU A 222 34.17 -7.05 -6.25
CA GLU A 222 33.56 -8.32 -5.91
C GLU A 222 32.05 -8.14 -5.93
N ILE A 223 31.32 -9.06 -6.56
CA ILE A 223 29.86 -9.19 -6.44
C ILE A 223 29.55 -10.58 -5.92
N LEU A 224 28.77 -10.67 -4.84
CA LEU A 224 28.26 -11.91 -4.27
C LEU A 224 26.76 -12.04 -4.58
N MET A 225 26.30 -13.26 -4.88
CA MET A 225 24.87 -13.57 -4.82
C MET A 225 24.41 -13.42 -3.37
N PHE A 226 23.24 -12.82 -3.15
CA PHE A 226 22.62 -12.74 -1.83
C PHE A 226 21.44 -13.71 -1.75
N ASP A 227 20.47 -13.56 -2.65
CA ASP A 227 19.29 -14.43 -2.74
C ASP A 227 18.57 -14.24 -4.10
N MET A 228 17.72 -15.19 -4.51
CA MET A 228 16.92 -15.14 -5.73
C MET A 228 15.66 -16.01 -5.64
N PHE A 229 14.51 -15.45 -6.02
CA PHE A 229 13.25 -16.19 -6.20
C PHE A 229 12.52 -15.77 -7.50
N VAL A 230 11.50 -16.55 -7.88
CA VAL A 230 10.60 -16.28 -9.00
C VAL A 230 9.18 -16.12 -8.45
N ASP A 231 8.46 -15.09 -8.89
CA ASP A 231 7.07 -14.84 -8.45
C ASP A 231 6.01 -15.52 -9.34
N GLU A 232 4.74 -15.40 -8.97
CA GLU A 232 3.59 -15.98 -9.69
C GLU A 232 3.42 -15.47 -11.15
N TYR A 233 4.18 -14.44 -11.56
CA TYR A 233 4.18 -13.86 -12.91
C TYR A 233 5.41 -14.24 -13.73
N ASP A 234 6.21 -15.23 -13.28
CA ASP A 234 7.51 -15.63 -13.84
C ASP A 234 8.54 -14.47 -13.88
N GLN A 235 8.41 -13.48 -12.99
CA GLN A 235 9.42 -12.43 -12.80
C GLN A 235 10.47 -12.90 -11.81
N ILE A 236 11.74 -12.71 -12.17
CA ILE A 236 12.89 -13.16 -11.40
C ILE A 236 13.40 -12.00 -10.55
N HIS A 237 13.30 -12.15 -9.23
CA HIS A 237 13.80 -11.19 -8.24
C HIS A 237 15.18 -11.66 -7.77
N VAL A 238 16.20 -10.81 -7.91
CA VAL A 238 17.60 -11.15 -7.65
C VAL A 238 18.24 -10.10 -6.75
N SER A 239 18.86 -10.54 -5.66
CA SER A 239 19.61 -9.69 -4.74
C SER A 239 21.11 -10.00 -4.83
N VAL A 240 21.94 -8.96 -4.85
CA VAL A 240 23.41 -9.10 -4.80
C VAL A 240 24.07 -8.13 -3.82
N LEU A 241 25.17 -8.57 -3.23
CA LEU A 241 26.09 -7.70 -2.50
C LEU A 241 27.17 -7.20 -3.47
N PHE A 242 27.32 -5.88 -3.59
CA PHE A 242 28.27 -5.23 -4.50
C PHE A 242 29.01 -4.06 -3.84
N LYS A 243 30.09 -3.59 -4.47
CA LYS A 243 30.96 -2.51 -3.97
C LYS A 243 31.18 -1.45 -5.06
N GLU A 244 31.35 -0.19 -4.68
CA GLU A 244 31.43 0.97 -5.60
C GLU A 244 30.21 1.10 -6.53
N LEU A 245 30.37 1.08 -7.87
CA LEU A 245 29.27 1.26 -8.83
C LEU A 245 29.00 -0.02 -9.61
N LEU A 246 27.73 -0.34 -9.82
CA LEU A 246 27.24 -1.41 -10.71
C LEU A 246 26.37 -0.76 -11.80
N ASP A 247 26.52 -1.19 -13.06
CA ASP A 247 25.76 -0.68 -14.23
C ASP A 247 25.08 -1.87 -14.92
N MET A 248 23.77 -1.98 -14.76
CA MET A 248 22.95 -2.95 -15.50
C MET A 248 22.14 -2.20 -16.55
N ASN A 249 22.49 -2.41 -17.82
CA ASN A 249 21.73 -1.90 -18.98
C ASN A 249 21.52 -0.36 -19.01
N GLN A 250 22.46 0.42 -18.43
CA GLN A 250 22.40 1.88 -18.21
C GLN A 250 21.67 2.35 -16.93
N THR A 251 21.14 1.43 -16.11
CA THR A 251 20.73 1.72 -14.72
C THR A 251 21.96 1.58 -13.82
N ILE A 252 22.28 2.63 -13.07
CA ILE A 252 23.48 2.70 -12.21
C ILE A 252 23.07 2.59 -10.75
N PHE A 253 23.52 1.53 -10.09
CA PHE A 253 23.35 1.28 -8.66
C PHE A 253 24.50 1.92 -7.88
N ALA A 254 24.18 2.51 -6.72
CA ALA A 254 25.14 3.28 -5.95
C ALA A 254 25.54 2.53 -4.67
N GLY A 255 26.70 1.88 -4.68
CA GLY A 255 27.29 1.22 -3.52
C GLY A 255 28.36 2.09 -2.85
N GLY A 256 28.60 1.83 -1.57
CA GLY A 256 29.64 2.49 -0.78
C GLY A 256 31.01 1.82 -0.94
N SER A 257 31.88 2.07 0.04
CA SER A 257 33.23 1.50 0.09
C SER A 257 33.30 0.09 0.70
N GLN A 258 32.22 -0.39 1.31
CA GLN A 258 32.01 -1.79 1.72
C GLN A 258 30.78 -2.37 0.99
N SER A 259 30.43 -3.64 1.28
CA SER A 259 29.30 -4.31 0.63
C SER A 259 27.99 -3.53 0.81
N SER A 260 27.31 -3.27 -0.30
CA SER A 260 26.00 -2.63 -0.41
C SER A 260 25.04 -3.58 -1.14
N LEU A 261 23.73 -3.42 -0.93
CA LEU A 261 22.71 -4.31 -1.49
C LEU A 261 22.11 -3.72 -2.78
N ALA A 262 21.88 -4.55 -3.80
CA ALA A 262 21.08 -4.20 -4.97
C ALA A 262 20.02 -5.27 -5.24
N VAL A 263 18.77 -4.85 -5.37
CA VAL A 263 17.63 -5.68 -5.80
C VAL A 263 17.37 -5.38 -7.27
N MET A 264 17.26 -6.43 -8.08
CA MET A 264 17.17 -6.39 -9.53
C MET A 264 16.09 -7.34 -10.03
N LEU A 265 15.37 -6.92 -11.06
CA LEU A 265 14.21 -7.60 -11.61
C LEU A 265 14.52 -8.00 -13.06
N PHE A 266 14.21 -9.25 -13.42
CA PHE A 266 14.41 -9.79 -14.77
C PHE A 266 13.14 -10.51 -15.25
N ASP A 267 12.92 -10.54 -16.57
CA ASP A 267 11.87 -11.37 -17.17
C ASP A 267 12.30 -12.84 -17.36
N GLU A 268 11.34 -13.69 -17.77
CA GLU A 268 11.53 -15.11 -18.11
C GLU A 268 12.66 -15.41 -19.14
N TYR A 269 13.13 -14.38 -19.86
CA TYR A 269 14.23 -14.44 -20.84
C TYR A 269 15.57 -13.91 -20.31
N GLY A 270 15.65 -13.56 -19.02
CA GLY A 270 16.83 -12.99 -18.37
C GLY A 270 17.09 -11.53 -18.77
N ILE A 271 16.10 -10.79 -19.25
CA ILE A 271 16.24 -9.39 -19.60
C ILE A 271 15.96 -8.54 -18.36
N PHE A 272 16.99 -7.80 -17.91
CA PHE A 272 16.86 -6.83 -16.82
C PHE A 272 15.77 -5.79 -17.13
N THR A 273 14.76 -5.70 -16.26
CA THR A 273 13.61 -4.80 -16.39
C THR A 273 13.79 -3.54 -15.55
N ASN A 274 14.11 -3.67 -14.26
CA ASN A 274 14.33 -2.57 -13.32
C ASN A 274 15.14 -3.01 -12.08
N GLY A 275 15.53 -2.07 -11.22
CA GLY A 275 16.15 -2.36 -9.92
C GLY A 275 16.59 -1.10 -9.16
N PHE A 276 16.90 -1.26 -7.88
CA PHE A 276 17.27 -0.19 -6.94
C PHE A 276 18.30 -0.67 -5.89
N SER A 277 18.89 0.26 -5.14
CA SER A 277 20.00 -0.02 -4.20
C SER A 277 19.72 0.40 -2.75
N ALA A 278 20.46 -0.22 -1.83
CA ALA A 278 20.69 0.25 -0.47
C ALA A 278 22.21 0.36 -0.22
N MET A 279 22.72 1.59 -0.14
CA MET A 279 24.13 1.92 0.02
C MET A 279 24.59 1.75 1.48
N SER A 280 25.65 0.98 1.72
CA SER A 280 26.35 0.94 3.01
C SER A 280 27.82 1.31 2.85
N GLU A 281 28.35 2.11 3.78
CA GLU A 281 29.77 2.49 3.86
C GLU A 281 30.57 1.61 4.84
N ASP A 282 29.91 0.92 5.77
CA ASP A 282 30.53 0.06 6.78
C ASP A 282 30.28 -1.44 6.52
N GLY A 283 29.14 -1.81 5.92
CA GLY A 283 28.88 -3.16 5.39
C GLY A 283 27.40 -3.59 5.40
N VAL A 284 27.08 -4.50 4.49
CA VAL A 284 25.94 -5.44 4.55
C VAL A 284 26.55 -6.84 4.63
N GLU A 285 26.07 -7.64 5.57
CA GLU A 285 26.55 -9.01 5.82
C GLU A 285 25.71 -10.02 5.02
N PRO A 286 26.26 -11.20 4.65
CA PRO A 286 25.56 -12.22 3.87
C PRO A 286 24.64 -13.09 4.75
N PHE A 287 23.72 -12.44 5.46
CA PHE A 287 22.67 -13.08 6.27
C PHE A 287 21.34 -12.38 6.01
N GLY A 288 20.34 -13.17 5.61
CA GLY A 288 19.01 -12.70 5.24
C GLY A 288 18.53 -13.32 3.92
N GLY A 289 17.36 -12.89 3.46
CA GLY A 289 16.71 -13.38 2.24
C GLY A 289 15.46 -12.60 1.89
N PHE A 290 14.87 -12.92 0.74
CA PHE A 290 13.56 -12.49 0.31
C PHE A 290 12.45 -13.27 1.01
N CYS A 291 11.26 -12.68 1.04
CA CYS A 291 10.02 -13.39 1.36
C CYS A 291 8.80 -12.65 0.81
N GLN A 292 7.66 -13.34 0.78
CA GLN A 292 6.36 -12.76 0.46
C GLN A 292 5.36 -13.03 1.59
N ASN A 293 4.34 -12.18 1.72
CA ASN A 293 3.16 -12.48 2.56
C ASN A 293 2.10 -13.25 1.75
N SER A 294 0.99 -13.58 2.41
CA SER A 294 -0.18 -14.28 1.84
C SER A 294 -0.83 -13.61 0.62
N VAL A 295 -0.59 -12.33 0.38
CA VAL A 295 -1.12 -11.56 -0.77
C VAL A 295 -0.04 -11.18 -1.79
N GLY A 296 1.14 -11.80 -1.71
CA GLY A 296 2.22 -11.66 -2.69
C GLY A 296 3.06 -10.37 -2.56
N ASP A 297 2.86 -9.55 -1.53
CA ASP A 297 3.73 -8.39 -1.28
C ASP A 297 5.18 -8.85 -1.10
N THR A 298 6.13 -8.15 -1.72
CA THR A 298 7.55 -8.52 -1.72
C THR A 298 8.36 -7.79 -0.65
N PHE A 299 9.12 -8.57 0.13
CA PHE A 299 9.99 -8.09 1.21
C PHE A 299 11.41 -8.65 1.08
N ILE A 300 12.37 -7.97 1.68
CA ILE A 300 13.71 -8.49 1.93
C ILE A 300 14.14 -8.14 3.36
N ALA A 301 14.66 -9.13 4.09
CA ALA A 301 15.22 -8.97 5.42
C ALA A 301 16.72 -9.27 5.36
N PHE A 302 17.56 -8.41 5.93
CA PHE A 302 19.01 -8.58 5.89
C PHE A 302 19.76 -7.91 7.05
N THR A 303 20.99 -8.35 7.28
CA THR A 303 21.85 -7.87 8.37
C THR A 303 22.84 -6.80 7.87
N PHE A 304 23.00 -5.70 8.61
CA PHE A 304 23.88 -4.58 8.23
C PHE A 304 24.68 -4.00 9.40
N ILE A 305 25.79 -3.34 9.08
CA ILE A 305 26.67 -2.66 10.06
C ILE A 305 26.78 -1.18 9.68
N GLY A 306 26.80 -0.29 10.68
CA GLY A 306 27.04 1.15 10.49
C GLY A 306 25.88 1.84 9.79
N GLN A 307 26.16 2.78 8.88
CA GLN A 307 25.10 3.51 8.17
C GLN A 307 24.71 2.83 6.84
N LEU A 308 23.41 2.57 6.69
CA LEU A 308 22.78 2.04 5.49
C LEU A 308 21.71 3.03 4.98
N ALA A 309 21.77 3.39 3.70
CA ALA A 309 20.90 4.39 3.07
C ALA A 309 20.16 3.80 1.86
N PHE A 310 18.84 3.95 1.85
CA PHE A 310 17.93 3.46 0.82
C PHE A 310 17.53 4.60 -0.11
N ASP A 311 17.52 4.34 -1.41
CA ASP A 311 17.09 5.33 -2.40
C ASP A 311 15.63 5.77 -2.12
N GLU A 312 15.42 7.10 -2.13
CA GLU A 312 14.18 7.86 -1.87
C GLU A 312 13.47 7.68 -0.50
N VAL A 313 13.68 6.58 0.24
CA VAL A 313 13.00 6.33 1.55
C VAL A 313 13.75 6.91 2.76
N GLY A 314 15.07 6.74 2.88
CA GLY A 314 15.81 7.24 4.06
C GLY A 314 17.11 6.51 4.38
N SER A 315 17.52 6.53 5.66
CA SER A 315 18.72 5.80 6.13
C SER A 315 18.61 5.38 7.60
N VAL A 316 19.15 4.22 7.91
CA VAL A 316 19.28 3.64 9.26
C VAL A 316 20.75 3.56 9.70
N GLU A 317 20.99 3.41 10.99
CA GLU A 317 22.33 3.32 11.60
C GLU A 317 22.32 2.18 12.64
N SER A 318 23.29 1.26 12.58
CA SER A 318 23.40 0.16 13.56
C SER A 318 24.01 0.63 14.90
N ASN A 319 23.63 -0.02 16.00
CA ASN A 319 23.93 0.44 17.37
C ASN A 319 25.09 -0.34 18.07
N GLY A 320 25.82 -1.19 17.35
CA GLY A 320 27.03 -1.81 17.90
C GLY A 320 27.75 -2.75 16.94
N GLY A 321 27.18 -3.94 16.75
CA GLY A 321 27.59 -4.93 15.76
C GLY A 321 26.69 -4.86 14.52
N GLY A 322 26.39 -6.03 13.97
CA GLY A 322 25.28 -6.21 13.03
C GLY A 322 23.93 -5.92 13.68
N ASP A 323 23.09 -5.13 13.01
CA ASP A 323 21.67 -4.99 13.31
C ASP A 323 20.83 -5.47 12.10
N ILE A 324 19.53 -5.67 12.31
CA ILE A 324 18.58 -6.20 11.35
C ILE A 324 17.83 -5.05 10.66
N VAL A 325 17.63 -5.15 9.35
CA VAL A 325 16.66 -4.33 8.60
C VAL A 325 15.72 -5.22 7.80
N VAL A 326 14.44 -4.83 7.77
CA VAL A 326 13.42 -5.38 6.87
C VAL A 326 12.93 -4.24 5.98
N ALA A 327 12.80 -4.50 4.69
CA ALA A 327 12.26 -3.52 3.74
C ALA A 327 11.21 -4.15 2.83
N LYS A 328 10.03 -3.51 2.74
CA LYS A 328 9.03 -3.79 1.72
C LYS A 328 9.38 -3.02 0.44
N TYR A 329 9.27 -3.66 -0.71
CA TYR A 329 9.52 -3.05 -2.01
C TYR A 329 8.42 -3.42 -3.02
N ASP A 330 8.38 -2.70 -4.14
CA ASP A 330 7.60 -3.07 -5.33
C ASP A 330 8.49 -3.14 -6.57
N ALA A 331 7.90 -3.38 -7.75
CA ALA A 331 8.63 -3.45 -9.02
C ALA A 331 9.34 -2.13 -9.44
N THR A 332 9.20 -1.05 -8.67
CA THR A 332 9.71 0.30 -8.97
C THR A 332 10.64 0.86 -7.90
N SER A 333 10.37 0.62 -6.61
CA SER A 333 11.04 1.30 -5.49
C SER A 333 10.88 0.60 -4.14
N TRP A 334 11.69 1.01 -3.16
CA TRP A 334 11.46 0.75 -1.75
C TRP A 334 10.18 1.45 -1.26
N ILE A 335 9.28 0.73 -0.57
CA ILE A 335 8.02 1.26 -0.04
C ILE A 335 8.20 1.76 1.40
N TRP A 336 8.75 0.90 2.26
CA TRP A 336 9.15 1.26 3.62
C TRP A 336 10.32 0.39 4.08
N LEU A 337 11.01 0.85 5.13
CA LEU A 337 12.07 0.11 5.81
C LEU A 337 11.90 0.24 7.32
N GLN A 338 12.27 -0.79 8.06
CA GLN A 338 12.23 -0.82 9.53
C GLN A 338 13.44 -1.58 10.06
N GLN A 339 14.12 -1.02 11.08
CA GLN A 339 15.24 -1.67 11.75
C GLN A 339 14.84 -2.33 13.07
N ALA A 340 15.60 -3.34 13.49
CA ALA A 340 15.65 -3.89 14.84
C ALA A 340 17.10 -4.21 15.20
N GLY A 341 17.43 -4.26 16.49
CA GLY A 341 18.80 -4.55 16.89
C GLY A 341 19.19 -4.05 18.28
N GLY A 342 20.49 -4.12 18.58
CA GLY A 342 20.97 -4.28 19.95
C GLY A 342 22.30 -3.60 20.19
N THR A 343 23.27 -4.32 20.76
CA THR A 343 24.66 -3.86 20.92
C THR A 343 25.72 -4.96 20.77
N GLY A 344 25.31 -6.23 20.68
CA GLY A 344 26.12 -7.31 20.11
C GLY A 344 25.91 -7.39 18.60
N ASP A 345 26.02 -8.59 18.05
CA ASP A 345 25.64 -8.91 16.67
C ASP A 345 24.25 -9.57 16.66
N ASP A 346 23.28 -8.94 16.00
CA ASP A 346 21.93 -9.44 15.76
C ASP A 346 21.79 -9.83 14.27
N LEU A 347 21.54 -11.11 13.97
CA LEU A 347 21.59 -11.68 12.62
C LEU A 347 20.21 -12.20 12.21
N VAL A 348 19.61 -11.63 11.16
CA VAL A 348 18.46 -12.24 10.47
C VAL A 348 18.98 -13.17 9.38
N ASN A 349 18.47 -14.40 9.33
CA ASN A 349 18.84 -15.39 8.30
C ASN A 349 17.81 -15.48 7.18
N GLY A 350 16.54 -15.15 7.46
CA GLY A 350 15.49 -15.13 6.45
C GLY A 350 14.17 -14.61 7.02
N CYS A 351 13.13 -14.68 6.20
CA CYS A 351 11.76 -14.34 6.57
C CYS A 351 10.75 -15.23 5.85
N VAL A 352 9.52 -15.25 6.34
CA VAL A 352 8.43 -16.12 5.87
C VAL A 352 7.08 -15.41 6.07
N ALA A 353 6.05 -15.79 5.33
CA ALA A 353 4.69 -15.32 5.59
C ALA A 353 4.30 -15.60 7.06
N GLY A 354 3.83 -14.56 7.77
CA GLY A 354 3.33 -14.66 9.13
C GLY A 354 1.84 -15.01 9.17
N ALA A 355 1.18 -14.69 10.28
CA ALA A 355 -0.28 -14.72 10.36
C ALA A 355 -0.91 -13.58 9.53
N GLY A 356 -2.09 -13.82 8.95
CA GLY A 356 -2.83 -12.79 8.20
C GLY A 356 -2.04 -12.26 6.99
N LEU A 357 -1.72 -10.96 7.00
CA LEU A 357 -1.04 -10.23 5.93
C LEU A 357 0.43 -9.86 6.26
N ASP A 358 0.96 -10.44 7.33
CA ASP A 358 2.22 -10.01 7.94
C ASP A 358 3.38 -10.97 7.60
N VAL A 359 4.58 -10.66 8.09
CA VAL A 359 5.82 -11.42 7.81
C VAL A 359 6.52 -11.75 9.13
N GLN A 360 6.87 -13.02 9.33
CA GLN A 360 7.71 -13.45 10.45
C GLN A 360 9.18 -13.50 9.99
N VAL A 361 10.07 -12.77 10.66
CA VAL A 361 11.53 -12.83 10.41
C VAL A 361 12.22 -13.65 11.48
N PHE A 362 13.31 -14.34 11.13
CA PHE A 362 13.97 -15.29 12.03
C PHE A 362 15.50 -15.28 11.93
N GLY A 363 16.17 -15.72 12.99
CA GLY A 363 17.63 -15.80 13.04
C GLY A 363 18.18 -16.02 14.46
N THR A 364 19.19 -15.23 14.84
CA THR A 364 19.84 -15.29 16.17
C THR A 364 20.29 -13.91 16.66
N ILE A 365 20.33 -13.69 17.98
CA ILE A 365 20.66 -12.40 18.62
C ILE A 365 21.73 -12.53 19.72
N GLU A 366 22.77 -11.67 19.72
CA GLU A 366 23.74 -11.58 20.82
C GLU A 366 23.37 -10.46 21.82
N GLY A 367 22.73 -10.85 22.92
CA GLY A 367 22.45 -9.94 24.02
C GLY A 367 21.13 -9.18 23.88
N ASN A 368 21.06 -7.98 24.46
CA ASN A 368 19.81 -7.23 24.55
C ASN A 368 19.55 -6.41 23.28
N SER A 369 18.44 -6.73 22.62
CA SER A 369 18.05 -6.24 21.29
C SER A 369 16.60 -5.75 21.33
N THR A 370 16.24 -4.80 20.46
CA THR A 370 14.96 -4.07 20.50
C THR A 370 14.25 -4.13 19.15
N PHE A 371 12.98 -4.55 19.16
CA PHE A 371 12.10 -4.72 18.01
C PHE A 371 10.87 -3.84 18.23
N GLY A 372 10.92 -2.60 17.75
CA GLY A 372 9.84 -1.62 17.92
C GLY A 372 9.61 -1.24 19.39
N THR A 373 8.53 -1.75 19.99
CA THR A 373 8.23 -1.61 21.43
C THR A 373 8.76 -2.74 22.30
N ASP A 374 9.08 -3.88 21.69
CA ASP A 374 9.49 -5.09 22.39
C ASP A 374 11.01 -5.21 22.50
N TYR A 375 11.47 -5.96 23.49
CA TYR A 375 12.89 -6.01 23.85
C TYR A 375 13.26 -7.37 24.46
N SER A 376 14.44 -7.87 24.13
CA SER A 376 14.94 -9.15 24.64
C SER A 376 15.59 -9.01 26.03
N GLU A 377 15.46 -10.05 26.87
CA GLU A 377 16.27 -10.27 28.09
C GLU A 377 17.03 -11.62 27.98
N THR A 378 17.85 -11.74 26.93
CA THR A 378 18.70 -12.91 26.58
C THR A 378 19.74 -13.28 27.65
N THR A 379 20.42 -14.42 27.43
CA THR A 379 21.31 -15.02 28.43
C THR A 379 22.79 -14.70 28.25
N GLN A 380 23.64 -15.68 27.90
CA GLN A 380 25.11 -15.56 27.97
C GLN A 380 25.83 -15.78 26.63
N TRP A 381 25.08 -15.99 25.53
CA TRP A 381 25.62 -16.11 24.18
C TRP A 381 24.53 -15.74 23.15
N PHE A 382 24.57 -16.34 21.95
CA PHE A 382 23.56 -16.24 20.89
C PHE A 382 22.34 -17.10 21.22
N ASP A 383 21.18 -16.46 21.40
CA ASP A 383 19.86 -17.11 21.53
C ASP A 383 19.10 -16.91 20.20
N ALA A 384 18.29 -17.88 19.75
CA ALA A 384 17.51 -17.77 18.51
C ALA A 384 16.30 -16.83 18.69
N PHE A 385 15.81 -16.24 17.60
CA PHE A 385 14.63 -15.37 17.67
C PHE A 385 13.68 -15.52 16.47
N ARG A 386 12.42 -15.14 16.70
CA ARG A 386 11.37 -14.92 15.71
C ARG A 386 10.62 -13.63 16.07
N ALA A 387 10.31 -12.80 15.09
CA ALA A 387 9.59 -11.55 15.30
C ALA A 387 8.69 -11.23 14.11
N ASP A 388 7.47 -10.80 14.36
CA ASP A 388 6.50 -10.47 13.33
C ASP A 388 6.54 -8.98 13.00
N ILE A 389 6.47 -8.67 11.71
CA ILE A 389 6.38 -7.31 11.19
C ILE A 389 5.16 -7.17 10.30
N THR A 390 4.33 -6.20 10.68
CA THR A 390 3.07 -5.92 9.99
C THR A 390 3.30 -5.44 8.56
N THR A 391 2.29 -5.59 7.68
CA THR A 391 2.35 -5.08 6.29
C THR A 391 2.67 -3.58 6.18
N ASN A 392 2.47 -2.82 7.27
CA ASN A 392 2.74 -1.39 7.41
C ASN A 392 4.09 -1.04 8.08
N GLY A 393 4.94 -2.03 8.38
CA GLY A 393 6.29 -1.82 8.90
C GLY A 393 6.39 -1.61 10.41
N ALA A 394 5.33 -1.90 11.18
CA ALA A 394 5.42 -1.95 12.64
C ALA A 394 5.72 -3.38 13.10
N TRP A 395 6.74 -3.54 13.95
CA TRP A 395 6.98 -4.77 14.71
C TRP A 395 5.81 -5.02 15.67
N ASP A 396 5.32 -6.27 15.73
CA ASP A 396 4.31 -6.70 16.70
C ASP A 396 4.71 -8.06 17.31
N GLY A 397 5.41 -8.00 18.45
CA GLY A 397 5.91 -9.20 19.13
C GLY A 397 7.35 -9.58 18.80
N LEU A 398 8.02 -10.17 19.79
CA LEU A 398 9.37 -10.72 19.72
C LEU A 398 9.43 -11.97 20.60
N ILE A 399 9.70 -13.11 19.98
CA ILE A 399 9.89 -14.41 20.63
C ILE A 399 11.39 -14.75 20.58
N VAL A 400 11.97 -15.14 21.72
CA VAL A 400 13.39 -15.50 21.86
C VAL A 400 13.49 -16.86 22.55
N GLU A 401 14.18 -17.79 21.89
CA GLU A 401 14.17 -19.24 22.20
C GLU A 401 15.59 -19.79 22.09
N GLY A 402 15.96 -20.77 22.92
CA GLY A 402 17.35 -21.23 23.02
C GLY A 402 17.67 -21.83 24.38
N GLY A 403 18.92 -21.79 24.82
CA GLY A 403 19.29 -22.31 26.14
C GLY A 403 20.63 -21.84 26.69
N SER A 404 21.72 -22.45 26.23
CA SER A 404 23.08 -22.06 26.62
C SER A 404 24.16 -22.51 25.62
N GLY A 405 23.76 -22.78 24.38
CA GLY A 405 24.67 -23.09 23.28
C GLY A 405 25.01 -21.83 22.48
N TYR A 406 25.30 -22.05 21.21
CA TYR A 406 25.00 -21.13 20.12
C TYR A 406 23.72 -21.65 19.46
N ASP A 407 22.62 -20.89 19.55
CA ASP A 407 21.27 -21.32 19.18
C ASP A 407 20.73 -20.39 18.06
N MET A 408 20.27 -20.96 16.93
CA MET A 408 19.91 -20.19 15.72
C MET A 408 18.88 -20.89 14.82
N TYR A 409 17.88 -20.16 14.31
CA TYR A 409 17.06 -20.60 13.17
C TYR A 409 17.75 -20.22 11.85
N SER A 410 17.91 -21.16 10.92
CA SER A 410 18.62 -20.99 9.65
C SER A 410 17.70 -20.82 8.45
N ALA A 411 16.64 -21.61 8.38
CA ALA A 411 15.67 -21.63 7.27
C ALA A 411 14.27 -21.99 7.81
N ALA A 412 13.23 -21.52 7.13
CA ALA A 412 11.83 -21.83 7.49
C ALA A 412 10.89 -21.66 6.29
N TYR A 413 9.77 -22.36 6.30
CA TYR A 413 8.67 -22.16 5.35
C TYR A 413 7.30 -22.33 6.03
N ARG A 414 6.26 -21.69 5.47
CA ARG A 414 4.87 -21.82 5.92
C ARG A 414 4.22 -23.03 5.25
N THR A 415 3.54 -23.88 6.01
CA THR A 415 2.82 -25.06 5.51
C THR A 415 1.52 -24.65 4.80
N ALA A 416 0.88 -25.60 4.10
CA ALA A 416 -0.48 -25.42 3.58
C ALA A 416 -1.47 -25.15 4.73
N SER A 417 -1.38 -25.93 5.80
CA SER A 417 -2.09 -25.77 7.09
C SER A 417 -1.74 -24.48 7.86
N GLY A 418 -0.88 -23.61 7.32
CA GLY A 418 -0.64 -22.27 7.80
C GLY A 418 0.28 -22.12 9.01
N SER A 419 0.64 -23.22 9.68
CA SER A 419 1.77 -23.29 10.63
C SER A 419 3.12 -23.04 9.92
N VAL A 420 4.21 -22.90 10.67
CA VAL A 420 5.55 -22.64 10.13
C VAL A 420 6.53 -23.70 10.60
N ILE A 421 7.23 -24.34 9.67
CA ILE A 421 8.30 -25.30 9.97
C ILE A 421 9.63 -24.58 9.98
N TYR A 422 10.39 -24.77 11.06
CA TYR A 422 11.70 -24.19 11.31
C TYR A 422 12.80 -25.25 11.27
N ALA A 423 13.89 -24.94 10.57
CA ALA A 423 15.16 -25.64 10.67
C ALA A 423 16.27 -24.70 11.15
N GLY A 424 17.20 -25.21 11.94
CA GLY A 424 18.25 -24.41 12.57
C GLY A 424 19.37 -25.26 13.15
N VAL A 425 20.21 -24.64 13.97
CA VAL A 425 21.31 -25.31 14.66
C VAL A 425 21.42 -24.97 16.14
N THR A 426 21.93 -25.92 16.93
CA THR A 426 22.31 -25.74 18.34
C THR A 426 23.63 -26.45 18.65
N THR A 427 24.38 -25.95 19.64
CA THR A 427 25.59 -26.59 20.19
C THR A 427 25.41 -27.09 21.63
N TYR A 428 24.18 -27.20 22.11
CA TYR A 428 23.88 -27.64 23.49
C TYR A 428 22.44 -28.14 23.61
N SER A 429 21.73 -27.72 24.65
CA SER A 429 20.30 -27.96 24.86
C SER A 429 19.48 -26.73 24.47
N PHE A 430 18.79 -26.78 23.34
CA PHE A 430 17.82 -25.78 22.92
C PHE A 430 16.48 -26.01 23.66
N THR A 431 15.80 -24.97 24.14
CA THR A 431 14.46 -25.08 24.74
C THR A 431 13.40 -24.43 23.84
N LEU A 432 12.43 -25.22 23.40
CA LEU A 432 11.29 -24.82 22.57
C LEU A 432 10.02 -24.87 23.43
N GLY A 433 9.42 -23.71 23.69
CA GLY A 433 8.25 -23.59 24.57
C GLY A 433 8.48 -24.17 25.98
N GLY A 434 7.96 -25.38 26.21
CA GLY A 434 8.03 -26.10 27.49
C GLY A 434 9.06 -27.24 27.58
N GLU A 435 9.61 -27.69 26.44
CA GLU A 435 10.48 -28.87 26.36
C GLU A 435 11.91 -28.52 25.91
N THR A 436 12.86 -29.35 26.29
CA THR A 436 14.30 -29.11 26.05
C THR A 436 14.88 -30.23 25.19
N LEU A 437 15.27 -29.88 23.96
CA LEU A 437 16.09 -30.70 23.09
C LEU A 437 17.52 -30.82 23.65
N ILE A 438 18.25 -31.85 23.24
CA ILE A 438 19.61 -32.12 23.71
C ILE A 438 20.46 -32.56 22.51
N ASP A 439 21.58 -31.87 22.32
CA ASP A 439 22.89 -32.35 21.84
C ASP A 439 22.94 -33.88 21.59
N TYR A 440 23.24 -34.27 20.35
CA TYR A 440 23.20 -35.64 19.83
C TYR A 440 24.45 -36.46 20.19
N ASP A 441 25.65 -35.85 20.25
CA ASP A 441 26.94 -36.57 20.38
C ASP A 441 27.74 -36.28 21.69
N ASP A 442 27.30 -35.30 22.50
CA ASP A 442 27.97 -34.68 23.66
C ASP A 442 29.17 -33.72 23.33
N ASP A 443 29.49 -33.35 22.07
CA ASP A 443 30.52 -32.32 21.74
C ASP A 443 29.96 -30.90 21.70
N THR A 444 29.76 -30.39 22.91
CA THR A 444 29.39 -29.03 23.31
C THR A 444 30.40 -27.92 22.89
N GLY A 445 31.12 -28.10 21.79
CA GLY A 445 32.09 -27.17 21.22
C GLY A 445 31.48 -26.28 20.13
N TYR A 446 32.19 -25.20 19.77
CA TYR A 446 31.75 -24.25 18.73
C TYR A 446 31.66 -24.84 17.29
N PHE A 447 31.96 -26.13 17.13
CA PHE A 447 31.85 -26.85 15.85
C PHE A 447 31.09 -28.17 15.97
N GLY A 448 30.62 -28.54 17.16
CA GLY A 448 29.56 -29.54 17.31
C GLY A 448 28.23 -28.80 17.28
N THR A 449 27.81 -28.45 16.07
CA THR A 449 26.47 -27.92 15.79
C THR A 449 25.63 -29.08 15.27
N ASP A 450 24.52 -29.38 15.94
CA ASP A 450 23.49 -30.29 15.47
C ASP A 450 22.37 -29.53 14.75
N ILE A 451 21.60 -30.21 13.90
CA ILE A 451 20.39 -29.68 13.27
C ILE A 451 19.18 -29.88 14.19
N LEU A 452 18.42 -28.81 14.40
CA LEU A 452 17.06 -28.87 14.94
C LEU A 452 16.04 -28.71 13.81
N VAL A 453 14.91 -29.41 13.91
CA VAL A 453 13.74 -29.25 13.05
C VAL A 453 12.48 -29.30 13.92
N GLY A 454 11.53 -28.41 13.70
CA GLY A 454 10.24 -28.44 14.39
C GLY A 454 9.16 -27.61 13.71
N GLU A 455 7.91 -27.90 14.04
CA GLU A 455 6.74 -27.19 13.54
C GLU A 455 6.14 -26.32 14.65
N TYR A 456 5.90 -25.06 14.31
CA TYR A 456 5.29 -24.07 15.17
C TYR A 456 3.97 -23.59 14.57
N ASP A 457 2.90 -23.77 15.32
CA ASP A 457 1.60 -23.20 15.03
C ASP A 457 1.39 -21.88 15.79
N PHE A 458 0.58 -20.98 15.23
CA PHE A 458 0.36 -19.64 15.79
C PHE A 458 -0.52 -19.66 17.06
N ASP A 459 -1.44 -20.62 17.19
CA ASP A 459 -2.36 -20.72 18.33
C ASP A 459 -1.95 -21.83 19.32
N ASP A 460 -1.52 -22.99 18.83
CA ASP A 460 -1.09 -24.13 19.65
C ASP A 460 0.40 -24.06 20.09
N GLY A 461 1.23 -23.28 19.39
CA GLY A 461 2.66 -23.15 19.65
C GLY A 461 3.50 -24.30 19.06
N TRP A 462 4.47 -24.84 19.80
CA TRP A 462 5.33 -25.92 19.29
C TRP A 462 4.63 -27.27 19.27
N LEU A 463 4.33 -27.78 18.07
CA LEU A 463 3.59 -29.02 17.86
C LEU A 463 4.48 -30.25 18.08
N TRP A 464 5.63 -30.24 17.41
CA TRP A 464 6.70 -31.21 17.53
C TRP A 464 8.04 -30.54 17.22
N ALA A 465 9.11 -31.13 17.73
CA ALA A 465 10.49 -30.77 17.40
C ALA A 465 11.41 -31.95 17.65
N LEU A 466 12.48 -32.05 16.87
CA LEU A 466 13.44 -33.14 16.91
C LEU A 466 14.85 -32.70 16.49
N MET A 467 15.83 -33.55 16.80
CA MET A 467 17.25 -33.35 16.50
C MET A 467 17.73 -34.34 15.44
N GLY A 468 18.64 -33.90 14.58
CA GLY A 468 19.45 -34.74 13.70
C GLY A 468 20.87 -34.17 13.59
N GLY A 469 21.89 -35.02 13.52
CA GLY A 469 23.27 -34.55 13.61
C GLY A 469 24.32 -35.63 13.43
N SER A 470 25.58 -35.22 13.54
CA SER A 470 26.77 -36.03 13.29
C SER A 470 27.78 -35.99 14.45
N ASP A 471 28.77 -36.89 14.43
CA ASP A 471 29.98 -36.82 15.28
C ASP A 471 30.88 -35.60 14.88
N GLY A 472 30.31 -34.46 14.47
CA GLY A 472 30.97 -33.39 13.69
C GLY A 472 30.18 -32.07 13.58
N ARG A 473 30.43 -31.30 12.50
CA ARG A 473 29.77 -30.00 12.26
C ARG A 473 28.62 -30.13 11.26
N ASP A 474 27.39 -29.96 11.74
CA ASP A 474 26.23 -29.80 10.87
C ASP A 474 25.84 -28.34 10.62
N ARG A 475 25.21 -28.11 9.47
CA ARG A 475 24.59 -26.83 9.06
C ARG A 475 23.38 -27.09 8.18
N VAL A 476 22.34 -26.29 8.38
CA VAL A 476 21.25 -26.09 7.42
C VAL A 476 21.60 -24.92 6.52
N TYR A 477 21.34 -25.04 5.22
CA TYR A 477 21.47 -23.97 4.22
C TYR A 477 20.12 -23.47 3.72
N ASP A 478 19.20 -24.39 3.42
CA ASP A 478 17.92 -24.11 2.77
C ASP A 478 16.88 -25.18 3.16
N MET A 479 15.59 -24.85 3.05
CA MET A 479 14.47 -25.70 3.43
C MET A 479 13.22 -25.38 2.60
N VAL A 480 12.65 -26.39 1.94
CA VAL A 480 11.47 -26.26 1.06
C VAL A 480 10.43 -27.37 1.32
N PRO A 481 9.13 -27.12 1.10
CA PRO A 481 8.13 -28.19 1.08
C PRO A 481 8.35 -29.13 -0.12
N SER A 482 8.15 -30.43 0.09
CA SER A 482 8.08 -31.42 -1.00
C SER A 482 6.70 -31.47 -1.68
N SER A 483 6.57 -32.24 -2.77
CA SER A 483 5.26 -32.55 -3.36
C SER A 483 4.37 -33.49 -2.52
N SER A 484 4.83 -33.92 -1.33
CA SER A 484 4.03 -34.55 -0.28
C SER A 484 3.94 -33.67 0.98
N GLY A 485 4.34 -32.39 0.87
CA GLY A 485 4.37 -31.36 1.92
C GLY A 485 5.34 -31.61 3.08
N GLY A 486 5.88 -32.82 3.22
CA GLY A 486 7.02 -33.10 4.09
C GLY A 486 8.24 -32.23 3.75
N SER A 487 9.07 -31.92 4.73
CA SER A 487 10.15 -30.94 4.60
C SER A 487 11.40 -31.51 3.93
N LEU A 488 11.85 -30.88 2.84
CA LEU A 488 13.17 -31.10 2.24
C LEU A 488 14.17 -30.11 2.82
N ILE A 489 15.29 -30.60 3.34
CA ILE A 489 16.27 -29.82 4.10
C ILE A 489 17.65 -30.00 3.46
N ALA A 490 18.25 -28.90 2.98
CA ALA A 490 19.62 -28.86 2.51
C ALA A 490 20.56 -28.71 3.69
N PHE A 491 21.48 -29.66 3.84
CA PHE A 491 22.45 -29.64 4.93
C PHE A 491 23.86 -30.02 4.48
N SER A 492 24.83 -29.66 5.31
CA SER A 492 26.19 -30.21 5.25
C SER A 492 26.57 -30.82 6.59
N PHE A 493 27.36 -31.89 6.57
CA PHE A 493 27.75 -32.65 7.75
C PHE A 493 29.21 -33.12 7.69
N GLU A 494 29.80 -33.46 8.84
CA GLU A 494 31.15 -34.04 8.95
C GLU A 494 31.08 -35.45 9.60
N GLU A 495 32.15 -36.24 9.50
CA GLU A 495 32.26 -37.63 10.02
C GLU A 495 31.06 -38.57 9.71
N ALA A 496 30.14 -38.83 10.65
CA ALA A 496 28.99 -39.72 10.47
C ALA A 496 27.81 -39.34 11.37
N GLY A 497 26.58 -39.49 10.89
CA GLY A 497 25.40 -38.94 11.56
C GLY A 497 24.09 -39.69 11.35
N MET A 498 23.06 -39.21 12.05
CA MET A 498 21.69 -39.72 12.07
C MET A 498 20.69 -38.55 11.97
N TYR A 499 19.82 -38.58 10.96
CA TYR A 499 18.81 -37.55 10.71
C TYR A 499 17.47 -38.28 10.65
N GLY A 500 16.60 -38.03 11.63
CA GLY A 500 15.49 -38.92 11.95
C GLY A 500 15.97 -40.37 12.17
N ASN A 501 15.57 -41.29 11.29
CA ASN A 501 15.97 -42.71 11.33
C ASN A 501 17.01 -43.07 10.24
N HIS A 502 17.59 -42.07 9.55
CA HIS A 502 18.48 -42.27 8.40
C HIS A 502 19.95 -42.03 8.76
N SER A 503 20.80 -43.03 8.55
CA SER A 503 22.24 -42.95 8.82
C SER A 503 23.03 -42.50 7.59
N VAL A 504 23.88 -41.48 7.73
CA VAL A 504 24.80 -41.00 6.69
C VAL A 504 26.26 -41.03 7.17
N VAL A 505 27.21 -41.03 6.24
CA VAL A 505 28.66 -41.10 6.52
C VAL A 505 29.41 -40.29 5.46
N ALA A 506 30.22 -39.33 5.90
CA ALA A 506 31.01 -38.47 5.02
C ALA A 506 32.23 -39.20 4.45
N VAL A 507 32.69 -38.78 3.26
CA VAL A 507 33.70 -39.48 2.46
C VAL A 507 35.11 -38.84 2.57
N GLY A 508 35.19 -37.60 3.08
CA GLY A 508 36.43 -36.81 3.10
C GLY A 508 36.53 -35.81 4.23
N GLY A 509 36.12 -34.57 3.95
CA GLY A 509 35.90 -33.52 4.93
C GLY A 509 34.40 -33.37 5.20
N GLN A 510 33.86 -32.18 4.91
CA GLN A 510 32.43 -31.90 4.92
C GLN A 510 31.79 -32.43 3.62
N ASP A 511 30.68 -33.16 3.74
CA ASP A 511 29.86 -33.62 2.62
C ASP A 511 28.47 -32.94 2.66
N GLY A 512 27.75 -32.92 1.53
CA GLY A 512 26.41 -32.35 1.41
C GLY A 512 25.30 -33.39 1.47
N GLY A 513 24.10 -33.00 1.90
CA GLY A 513 22.94 -33.88 2.01
C GLY A 513 21.61 -33.20 1.77
N VAL A 514 20.63 -33.99 1.34
CA VAL A 514 19.20 -33.66 1.47
C VAL A 514 18.57 -34.66 2.41
N TRP A 515 17.94 -34.15 3.47
CA TRP A 515 17.09 -34.92 4.36
C TRP A 515 15.64 -34.53 4.07
N HIS A 516 14.83 -35.52 3.75
CA HIS A 516 13.40 -35.41 3.63
C HIS A 516 12.72 -35.98 4.87
N TYR A 517 11.84 -35.20 5.49
CA TYR A 517 11.08 -35.57 6.67
C TYR A 517 9.58 -35.64 6.34
N GLU A 518 8.94 -36.77 6.61
CA GLU A 518 7.50 -36.98 6.43
C GLU A 518 6.91 -37.62 7.70
N THR A 519 5.64 -37.31 7.98
CA THR A 519 4.85 -37.88 9.07
C THR A 519 3.42 -38.19 8.63
N ASP A 520 2.76 -39.01 9.45
CA ASP A 520 1.36 -39.46 9.41
C ASP A 520 0.97 -39.52 10.92
N LEU A 521 0.48 -38.40 11.44
CA LEU A 521 0.42 -38.13 12.88
C LEU A 521 -0.78 -38.82 13.56
N ASP A 522 -1.94 -38.87 12.90
CA ASP A 522 -3.13 -39.53 13.44
C ASP A 522 -3.36 -40.98 12.93
N GLY A 523 -2.74 -41.37 11.81
CA GLY A 523 -2.71 -42.75 11.31
C GLY A 523 -3.80 -43.10 10.29
N ASP A 524 -4.37 -42.13 9.57
CA ASP A 524 -5.43 -42.39 8.58
C ASP A 524 -4.90 -42.94 7.23
N GLY A 525 -3.67 -42.57 6.85
CA GLY A 525 -2.98 -42.98 5.63
C GLY A 525 -2.76 -41.90 4.56
N VAL A 526 -3.12 -40.64 4.83
CA VAL A 526 -2.57 -39.43 4.19
C VAL A 526 -1.21 -39.12 4.86
N LEU A 527 -0.52 -38.04 4.45
CA LEU A 527 0.72 -37.57 5.07
C LEU A 527 0.53 -36.11 5.47
N ASP A 528 0.96 -35.72 6.67
CA ASP A 528 0.65 -34.43 7.32
C ASP A 528 0.84 -33.18 6.45
N GLY A 529 1.73 -33.23 5.44
CA GLY A 529 2.00 -32.11 4.54
C GLY A 529 1.06 -31.97 3.32
N ILE A 530 0.28 -33.01 3.00
CA ILE A 530 -0.83 -32.99 2.02
C ILE A 530 -2.16 -33.38 2.67
N ASP A 531 -2.16 -33.50 4.00
CA ASP A 531 -3.34 -33.71 4.81
C ASP A 531 -3.96 -32.35 5.12
N ASN A 532 -5.23 -32.19 4.81
CA ASN A 532 -5.96 -30.96 5.10
C ASN A 532 -6.46 -30.91 6.56
N CYS A 533 -6.45 -32.04 7.27
CA CYS A 533 -6.65 -32.13 8.72
C CYS A 533 -5.60 -33.04 9.39
N PRO A 534 -4.30 -32.65 9.47
CA PRO A 534 -3.14 -33.48 9.90
C PRO A 534 -3.15 -34.09 11.32
N ARG A 535 -4.30 -34.04 11.99
CA ARG A 535 -4.54 -34.34 13.40
C ARG A 535 -5.90 -35.04 13.63
N VAL A 536 -6.79 -35.09 12.62
CA VAL A 536 -8.23 -35.43 12.79
C VAL A 536 -8.77 -36.41 11.75
N SER A 537 -7.93 -37.28 11.19
CA SER A 537 -8.26 -38.60 10.63
C SER A 537 -9.48 -38.64 9.69
N ASN A 538 -9.35 -37.94 8.57
CA ASN A 538 -10.38 -37.70 7.56
C ASN A 538 -9.96 -38.26 6.19
N ALA A 539 -9.70 -39.57 6.08
CA ALA A 539 -9.07 -40.22 4.92
C ALA A 539 -9.83 -40.15 3.56
N ASP A 540 -10.97 -39.45 3.49
CA ASP A 540 -11.63 -39.01 2.26
C ASP A 540 -11.11 -37.65 1.74
N GLN A 541 -10.47 -36.85 2.61
CA GLN A 541 -9.95 -35.49 2.40
C GLN A 541 -11.02 -34.57 1.80
N ALA A 542 -12.09 -34.42 2.57
CA ALA A 542 -13.14 -33.47 2.27
C ALA A 542 -12.71 -32.06 2.70
N ASN A 543 -12.99 -31.10 1.83
CA ASN A 543 -12.94 -29.66 1.99
C ASN A 543 -13.99 -29.13 1.00
N PHE A 544 -14.87 -28.23 1.43
CA PHE A 544 -16.11 -27.90 0.71
C PHE A 544 -15.94 -26.65 -0.17
N GLU A 545 -15.34 -25.61 0.41
CA GLU A 545 -15.03 -24.31 -0.15
C GLU A 545 -13.71 -24.26 -0.96
N SER A 546 -12.83 -25.23 -0.74
CA SER A 546 -11.44 -25.33 -1.23
C SER A 546 -10.43 -24.35 -0.60
N ASP A 547 -10.44 -24.23 0.74
CA ASP A 547 -9.51 -23.42 1.55
C ASP A 547 -8.19 -24.17 1.91
N MET A 548 -7.60 -23.89 3.09
CA MET A 548 -6.46 -24.55 3.72
C MET A 548 -6.79 -25.63 4.79
N PHE A 549 -8.03 -25.75 5.27
CA PHE A 549 -8.49 -26.75 6.25
C PHE A 549 -9.46 -27.77 5.61
N GLY A 550 -10.63 -28.07 6.20
CA GLY A 550 -11.70 -28.90 5.62
C GLY A 550 -12.59 -29.63 6.65
N ASP A 551 -13.62 -30.36 6.18
CA ASP A 551 -14.90 -30.77 6.84
C ASP A 551 -14.85 -31.47 8.24
N VAL A 552 -13.66 -31.64 8.83
CA VAL A 552 -13.42 -32.38 10.08
C VAL A 552 -12.50 -31.61 11.05
N CYS A 553 -11.91 -30.51 10.61
CA CYS A 553 -11.00 -29.67 11.40
C CYS A 553 -11.09 -28.17 11.13
N ASP A 554 -11.87 -27.72 10.13
CA ASP A 554 -12.38 -26.36 10.16
C ASP A 554 -13.42 -26.20 11.30
N ASP A 555 -13.66 -24.95 11.71
CA ASP A 555 -14.75 -24.54 12.59
C ASP A 555 -15.89 -23.85 11.78
N ASP A 556 -15.73 -23.59 10.47
CA ASP A 556 -16.64 -22.81 9.58
C ASP A 556 -16.59 -23.35 8.11
N ASP A 557 -17.27 -24.48 7.84
CA ASP A 557 -17.19 -25.31 6.62
C ASP A 557 -17.58 -24.64 5.28
N ASP A 558 -18.13 -23.41 5.28
CA ASP A 558 -18.36 -22.63 4.05
C ASP A 558 -17.82 -21.18 4.08
N ASN A 559 -17.15 -20.82 5.20
CA ASN A 559 -16.43 -19.57 5.45
C ASN A 559 -17.33 -18.30 5.39
N ASP A 560 -18.56 -18.43 5.89
CA ASP A 560 -19.55 -17.37 6.06
C ASP A 560 -19.31 -16.48 7.31
N GLY A 561 -18.68 -17.02 8.35
CA GLY A 561 -18.43 -16.36 9.63
C GLY A 561 -19.28 -16.87 10.81
N ILE A 562 -20.21 -17.81 10.60
CA ILE A 562 -20.96 -18.53 11.63
C ILE A 562 -20.41 -19.95 11.77
N ALA A 563 -19.79 -20.22 12.92
CA ALA A 563 -19.18 -21.53 13.18
C ALA A 563 -20.18 -22.70 13.15
N ASP A 564 -19.70 -23.86 12.72
CA ASP A 564 -20.42 -25.08 12.37
C ASP A 564 -21.35 -25.63 13.49
N ASP A 565 -21.06 -25.34 14.76
CA ASP A 565 -21.87 -25.74 15.93
C ASP A 565 -23.04 -24.78 16.27
N LEU A 566 -23.10 -23.64 15.57
CA LEU A 566 -24.15 -22.61 15.63
C LEU A 566 -24.95 -22.53 14.33
N ASP A 567 -24.35 -22.89 13.18
CA ASP A 567 -24.97 -22.84 11.85
C ASP A 567 -26.03 -23.95 11.61
N THR A 568 -27.13 -23.59 10.94
CA THR A 568 -28.18 -24.50 10.45
C THR A 568 -27.86 -25.08 9.07
N CYS A 569 -27.07 -24.39 8.24
CA CYS A 569 -26.80 -24.72 6.84
C CYS A 569 -25.51 -25.55 6.62
N GLN A 570 -24.44 -25.29 7.38
CA GLN A 570 -23.11 -25.94 7.47
C GLN A 570 -22.28 -26.04 6.18
N GLN A 571 -22.91 -26.29 5.03
CA GLN A 571 -22.27 -26.45 3.73
C GLN A 571 -23.19 -25.84 2.64
N GLY A 572 -23.31 -24.51 2.64
CA GLY A 572 -24.17 -23.70 1.78
C GLY A 572 -23.50 -23.14 0.51
N GLU A 573 -23.90 -21.95 0.06
CA GLU A 573 -23.33 -21.25 -1.10
C GLU A 573 -22.15 -20.35 -0.70
N VAL A 574 -20.92 -20.87 -0.75
CA VAL A 574 -19.66 -20.19 -0.39
C VAL A 574 -19.46 -18.77 -0.98
N GLY A 575 -18.77 -17.91 -0.23
CA GLY A 575 -18.24 -16.63 -0.74
C GLY A 575 -19.14 -15.40 -0.52
N TRP A 576 -19.94 -15.43 0.55
CA TRP A 576 -20.64 -14.30 1.16
C TRP A 576 -20.19 -14.20 2.63
N THR A 577 -20.95 -13.50 3.48
CA THR A 577 -20.74 -13.50 4.94
C THR A 577 -22.05 -13.24 5.67
N SER A 578 -22.29 -13.89 6.81
CA SER A 578 -23.44 -13.61 7.66
C SER A 578 -23.43 -12.15 8.14
N SER A 579 -24.60 -11.53 8.01
CA SER A 579 -24.85 -10.17 8.48
C SER A 579 -26.35 -9.95 8.52
N ALA A 580 -26.85 -9.06 9.37
CA ALA A 580 -28.27 -8.68 9.43
C ALA A 580 -28.86 -8.01 8.15
N SER A 581 -28.18 -8.13 7.00
CA SER A 581 -28.65 -7.77 5.66
C SER A 581 -28.60 -8.92 4.64
N THR A 582 -28.05 -10.07 5.02
CA THR A 582 -27.80 -11.28 4.20
C THR A 582 -28.21 -12.60 4.88
N ASP A 583 -28.28 -12.58 6.21
CA ASP A 583 -28.77 -13.59 7.15
C ASP A 583 -29.41 -12.80 8.32
N HIS A 584 -30.73 -12.72 8.34
CA HIS A 584 -31.46 -11.79 9.22
C HIS A 584 -31.52 -12.22 10.68
N ASP A 585 -31.58 -13.52 10.97
CA ASP A 585 -31.68 -14.03 12.34
C ASP A 585 -30.35 -14.52 12.95
N SER A 586 -29.32 -14.64 12.11
CA SER A 586 -27.96 -15.07 12.43
C SER A 586 -27.84 -16.56 12.75
N ASP A 587 -28.49 -17.41 11.93
CA ASP A 587 -28.40 -18.88 11.98
C ASP A 587 -27.50 -19.50 10.90
N GLY A 588 -26.84 -18.68 10.06
CA GLY A 588 -25.89 -19.11 9.02
C GLY A 588 -26.53 -19.48 7.68
N CYS A 589 -27.86 -19.64 7.62
CA CYS A 589 -28.55 -19.78 6.34
C CYS A 589 -28.78 -18.43 5.63
N ARG A 590 -28.42 -18.38 4.34
CA ARG A 590 -28.53 -17.15 3.53
C ARG A 590 -29.97 -16.87 3.06
N ASP A 591 -30.54 -15.71 3.44
CA ASP A 591 -31.94 -15.30 3.18
C ASP A 591 -32.38 -15.51 1.70
N ALA A 592 -31.45 -15.29 0.78
CA ALA A 592 -31.78 -15.07 -0.63
C ALA A 592 -32.09 -16.34 -1.41
N ASP A 593 -31.52 -17.48 -1.00
CA ASP A 593 -31.50 -18.71 -1.79
C ASP A 593 -31.53 -20.01 -0.96
N GLU A 594 -31.19 -19.99 0.34
CA GLU A 594 -30.96 -21.19 1.16
C GLU A 594 -31.79 -21.29 2.44
N ASP A 595 -31.99 -20.17 3.15
CA ASP A 595 -33.04 -20.11 4.17
C ASP A 595 -34.45 -20.11 3.52
N PHE A 596 -35.44 -20.44 4.34
CA PHE A 596 -36.87 -20.41 4.01
C PHE A 596 -37.73 -19.89 5.17
N ASP A 597 -37.19 -19.31 6.24
CA ASP A 597 -37.90 -18.85 7.45
C ASP A 597 -37.16 -17.63 8.07
N ASP A 598 -36.87 -16.57 7.28
CA ASP A 598 -35.97 -15.39 7.53
C ASP A 598 -35.79 -14.88 9.00
N ASP A 599 -36.76 -15.02 9.91
CA ASP A 599 -36.68 -14.60 11.33
C ASP A 599 -36.89 -15.73 12.39
N ASN A 600 -36.94 -16.98 11.92
CA ASN A 600 -37.28 -18.23 12.62
C ASN A 600 -38.61 -18.20 13.42
N ASP A 601 -39.58 -17.38 13.00
CA ASP A 601 -40.94 -17.35 13.54
C ASP A 601 -41.68 -18.72 13.48
N THR A 602 -41.30 -19.56 12.51
CA THR A 602 -41.95 -20.80 12.03
C THR A 602 -43.02 -20.64 10.92
N VAL A 603 -43.02 -19.51 10.20
CA VAL A 603 -43.88 -19.22 9.05
C VAL A 603 -43.02 -18.83 7.85
N TYR A 604 -42.63 -19.83 7.04
CA TYR A 604 -41.86 -19.62 5.82
C TYR A 604 -42.27 -18.39 4.98
N ASP A 605 -41.31 -17.52 4.65
CA ASP A 605 -41.42 -16.22 3.95
C ASP A 605 -42.41 -16.20 2.77
N HIS A 606 -42.43 -17.23 1.92
CA HIS A 606 -43.39 -17.34 0.81
C HIS A 606 -44.87 -17.48 1.22
N LEU A 607 -45.16 -17.61 2.52
CA LEU A 607 -46.47 -17.57 3.17
C LEU A 607 -46.62 -16.41 4.15
N ASP A 608 -45.51 -15.80 4.55
CA ASP A 608 -45.44 -14.68 5.48
C ASP A 608 -45.83 -13.34 4.81
N SER A 609 -46.14 -12.34 5.64
CA SER A 609 -46.38 -10.94 5.26
C SER A 609 -45.39 -9.96 5.88
N CYS A 610 -44.54 -10.46 6.79
CA CYS A 610 -43.49 -9.83 7.59
C CYS A 610 -42.16 -10.66 7.63
N PRO A 611 -41.65 -11.30 6.54
CA PRO A 611 -40.51 -12.25 6.60
C PRO A 611 -39.34 -11.88 7.53
N LYS A 612 -38.84 -10.65 7.43
CA LYS A 612 -37.77 -10.11 8.26
C LYS A 612 -38.33 -9.53 9.57
N GLY A 613 -38.98 -10.38 10.35
CA GLY A 613 -39.65 -10.05 11.59
C GLY A 613 -38.73 -10.02 12.83
N PRO A 614 -39.31 -10.01 14.05
CA PRO A 614 -38.56 -9.84 15.29
C PRO A 614 -37.97 -11.16 15.81
N ILE A 615 -36.76 -11.49 15.35
CA ILE A 615 -35.88 -12.60 15.78
C ILE A 615 -36.19 -13.14 17.18
N GLY A 616 -36.54 -14.43 17.27
CA GLY A 616 -36.83 -15.11 18.54
C GLY A 616 -38.21 -14.82 19.15
N TRP A 617 -39.08 -14.12 18.42
CA TRP A 617 -40.53 -14.32 18.50
C TRP A 617 -40.92 -15.65 17.81
N VAL A 618 -42.22 -15.99 17.81
CA VAL A 618 -42.79 -17.12 17.05
C VAL A 618 -44.30 -16.91 16.86
N SER A 619 -44.83 -17.31 15.70
CA SER A 619 -46.26 -17.22 15.40
C SER A 619 -47.03 -18.20 16.30
N THR A 620 -48.04 -17.66 16.99
CA THR A 620 -48.94 -18.46 17.80
C THR A 620 -50.35 -17.91 17.70
N SER A 621 -51.37 -18.76 17.85
CA SER A 621 -52.80 -18.38 17.81
C SER A 621 -53.28 -17.43 18.92
N GLU A 622 -52.35 -16.83 19.65
CA GLU A 622 -52.52 -15.87 20.73
C GLU A 622 -51.62 -14.61 20.59
N THR A 623 -50.75 -14.56 19.56
CA THR A 623 -49.85 -13.43 19.20
C THR A 623 -49.87 -13.07 17.71
N ASP A 624 -50.29 -14.00 16.85
CA ASP A 624 -50.70 -13.83 15.46
C ASP A 624 -52.10 -14.45 15.35
N VAL A 625 -53.13 -13.62 15.21
CA VAL A 625 -54.52 -14.08 15.11
C VAL A 625 -54.90 -14.50 13.68
N GLU A 626 -54.11 -14.09 12.70
CA GLU A 626 -54.40 -14.20 11.27
C GLU A 626 -53.84 -15.51 10.69
N GLY A 627 -52.66 -15.90 11.17
CA GLY A 627 -51.79 -16.94 10.62
C GLY A 627 -51.02 -16.44 9.40
N ASP A 628 -50.47 -15.22 9.46
CA ASP A 628 -49.73 -14.57 8.36
C ASP A 628 -48.33 -14.07 8.71
N GLY A 629 -47.79 -14.45 9.89
CA GLY A 629 -46.40 -14.19 10.29
C GLY A 629 -46.13 -12.78 10.82
N CYS A 630 -47.11 -11.90 10.71
CA CYS A 630 -47.09 -10.65 11.41
C CYS A 630 -47.58 -10.82 12.86
N SER A 631 -46.92 -10.13 13.78
CA SER A 631 -47.30 -10.02 15.19
C SER A 631 -48.48 -9.04 15.33
N ASP A 632 -49.45 -9.36 16.19
CA ASP A 632 -50.62 -8.52 16.54
C ASP A 632 -50.24 -7.19 17.28
N PHE A 633 -49.00 -6.72 17.16
CA PHE A 633 -48.47 -5.58 17.91
C PHE A 633 -48.45 -4.29 17.06
N ASP A 634 -49.17 -3.30 17.56
CA ASP A 634 -49.39 -1.96 17.00
C ASP A 634 -49.18 -0.97 18.16
N THR A 635 -48.10 -0.20 18.10
CA THR A 635 -47.61 0.64 19.19
C THR A 635 -48.38 1.95 19.38
N ASP A 636 -49.02 2.50 18.33
CA ASP A 636 -49.69 3.81 18.39
C ASP A 636 -51.18 3.86 17.98
N GLU A 637 -51.76 2.71 17.61
CA GLU A 637 -53.17 2.45 17.29
C GLU A 637 -53.66 3.03 15.93
N ASP A 638 -52.79 3.10 14.91
CA ASP A 638 -53.14 3.65 13.58
C ASP A 638 -53.85 2.66 12.62
N GLY A 639 -53.49 1.37 12.70
CA GLY A 639 -53.99 0.30 11.83
C GLY A 639 -52.96 -0.45 10.99
N PHE A 640 -51.68 -0.08 11.02
CA PHE A 640 -50.55 -0.95 10.67
C PHE A 640 -49.98 -1.62 11.93
N VAL A 641 -49.13 -2.64 11.75
CA VAL A 641 -48.40 -3.32 12.84
C VAL A 641 -46.95 -2.89 12.80
N ASP A 642 -46.23 -2.93 13.92
CA ASP A 642 -44.88 -2.36 14.06
C ASP A 642 -43.86 -2.93 13.02
N GLN A 643 -44.07 -4.14 12.49
CA GLN A 643 -43.25 -4.77 11.44
C GLN A 643 -43.55 -4.28 10.00
N ARG A 644 -44.67 -3.57 9.80
CA ARG A 644 -45.19 -3.14 8.49
C ARG A 644 -45.64 -1.68 8.50
N ASP A 645 -45.06 -0.91 9.40
CA ASP A 645 -45.27 0.50 9.58
C ASP A 645 -43.91 1.19 9.37
N ASN A 646 -43.81 2.12 8.43
CA ASN A 646 -42.59 2.91 8.23
C ASN A 646 -42.36 3.99 9.31
N CYS A 647 -43.33 4.19 10.22
CA CYS A 647 -43.18 5.00 11.43
C CYS A 647 -43.80 4.33 12.69
N PRO A 648 -43.26 3.21 13.23
CA PRO A 648 -43.83 2.37 14.32
C PRO A 648 -44.09 3.02 15.70
N SER A 649 -44.11 4.35 15.78
CA SER A 649 -44.48 5.12 16.98
C SER A 649 -45.09 6.49 16.67
N THR A 650 -45.34 6.81 15.39
CA THR A 650 -45.80 8.14 14.91
C THR A 650 -46.92 8.08 13.85
N SER A 651 -47.91 7.23 14.05
CA SER A 651 -49.30 7.25 13.53
C SER A 651 -49.52 8.00 12.21
N ASN A 652 -49.24 7.32 11.10
CA ASN A 652 -49.12 7.89 9.76
C ASN A 652 -49.90 7.10 8.70
N ALA A 653 -51.12 6.65 9.00
CA ALA A 653 -51.96 5.70 8.25
C ALA A 653 -52.25 5.92 6.74
N GLY A 654 -51.58 6.85 6.06
CA GLY A 654 -51.37 6.83 4.61
C GLY A 654 -50.13 6.03 4.17
N GLN A 655 -49.17 5.79 5.08
CA GLN A 655 -47.82 5.27 4.83
C GLN A 655 -47.15 6.03 3.68
N GLU A 656 -47.10 7.36 3.87
CA GLU A 656 -46.31 8.25 3.03
C GLU A 656 -44.81 8.08 3.34
N ASP A 657 -44.04 8.08 2.25
CA ASP A 657 -42.62 7.78 2.05
C ASP A 657 -42.29 8.45 0.71
N LEU A 658 -41.32 9.37 0.67
CA LEU A 658 -41.09 10.28 -0.45
C LEU A 658 -39.81 9.95 -1.23
N ASP A 659 -38.70 9.62 -0.55
CA ASP A 659 -37.44 9.22 -1.19
C ASP A 659 -37.41 7.71 -1.52
N GLY A 660 -37.90 6.88 -0.59
CA GLY A 660 -37.96 5.42 -0.67
C GLY A 660 -37.03 4.66 0.28
N ASP A 661 -36.46 5.28 1.33
CA ASP A 661 -35.54 4.57 2.26
C ASP A 661 -36.25 3.56 3.20
N SER A 662 -37.59 3.62 3.28
CA SER A 662 -38.48 2.83 4.16
C SER A 662 -38.70 3.37 5.59
N ILE A 663 -38.22 4.57 5.90
CA ILE A 663 -38.76 5.46 6.93
C ILE A 663 -39.97 6.20 6.30
N GLY A 664 -40.78 6.91 7.10
CA GLY A 664 -41.93 7.65 6.61
C GLY A 664 -41.89 9.14 6.92
N ASP A 665 -42.50 9.94 6.03
CA ASP A 665 -42.70 11.40 6.12
C ASP A 665 -43.04 11.91 7.54
N ALA A 666 -43.74 11.10 8.33
CA ALA A 666 -44.25 11.49 9.65
C ALA A 666 -43.23 11.37 10.79
N CYS A 667 -42.15 10.61 10.60
CA CYS A 667 -41.11 10.36 11.58
C CYS A 667 -39.68 10.69 11.09
N ASP A 668 -39.53 11.01 9.80
CA ASP A 668 -38.24 11.39 9.23
C ASP A 668 -37.67 12.72 9.74
N LEU A 669 -36.38 12.89 9.51
CA LEU A 669 -35.59 14.10 9.72
C LEU A 669 -35.06 14.70 8.40
N ASP A 670 -35.16 13.97 7.28
CA ASP A 670 -34.80 14.34 5.91
C ASP A 670 -35.92 13.78 5.00
N GLU A 671 -36.88 14.61 4.55
CA GLU A 671 -38.11 14.10 3.89
C GLU A 671 -37.89 13.65 2.43
N ASP A 672 -36.75 13.97 1.79
CA ASP A 672 -36.45 13.66 0.38
C ASP A 672 -35.07 13.00 0.11
N GLY A 673 -34.27 12.77 1.16
CA GLY A 673 -33.11 11.89 1.13
C GLY A 673 -31.86 12.52 0.51
N ASP A 674 -31.70 13.84 0.61
CA ASP A 674 -30.59 14.58 0.00
C ASP A 674 -29.35 14.72 0.93
N GLY A 675 -29.52 14.46 2.22
CA GLY A 675 -28.49 14.53 3.26
C GLY A 675 -28.54 15.81 4.12
N ILE A 676 -29.41 16.77 3.81
CA ILE A 676 -29.67 17.97 4.60
C ILE A 676 -30.97 17.76 5.41
N VAL A 677 -30.95 18.10 6.69
CA VAL A 677 -32.12 17.88 7.57
C VAL A 677 -33.21 18.92 7.35
N ASN A 678 -34.48 18.49 7.43
CA ASN A 678 -35.78 19.21 7.28
C ASN A 678 -35.97 20.57 8.01
N ILE A 679 -34.96 21.06 8.74
CA ILE A 679 -34.95 22.32 9.49
C ILE A 679 -33.78 23.25 9.13
N GLU A 680 -32.75 22.71 8.48
CA GLU A 680 -31.61 23.46 7.92
C GLU A 680 -31.75 23.58 6.39
N ASP A 681 -32.51 22.67 5.77
CA ASP A 681 -32.91 22.63 4.36
C ASP A 681 -33.97 23.70 3.96
N GLY A 682 -33.78 24.32 2.78
CA GLY A 682 -34.64 25.30 2.12
C GLY A 682 -35.69 24.71 1.16
N CYS A 683 -35.49 23.47 0.70
CA CYS A 683 -36.29 22.74 -0.29
C CYS A 683 -36.91 21.38 0.17
N PRO A 684 -37.35 21.14 1.43
CA PRO A 684 -37.37 19.81 2.08
C PRO A 684 -38.52 18.85 1.70
N ARG A 685 -38.89 18.82 0.42
CA ARG A 685 -39.91 17.96 -0.22
C ARG A 685 -39.77 18.00 -1.75
N ASP A 686 -38.56 18.05 -2.28
CA ASP A 686 -38.31 18.03 -3.73
C ASP A 686 -38.50 16.62 -4.32
N LEU A 687 -38.03 16.38 -5.55
CA LEU A 687 -38.54 15.30 -6.41
C LEU A 687 -37.47 14.45 -7.10
N ALA A 688 -36.32 14.26 -6.46
CA ALA A 688 -35.26 13.37 -6.92
C ALA A 688 -34.52 12.71 -5.75
N LEU A 689 -33.95 11.54 -6.00
CA LEU A 689 -32.89 10.96 -5.19
C LEU A 689 -31.55 11.54 -5.68
N TRP A 690 -30.97 12.46 -4.92
CA TRP A 690 -29.71 13.15 -5.25
C TRP A 690 -29.05 13.67 -3.96
N ASP A 691 -27.75 13.43 -3.78
CA ASP A 691 -27.05 13.93 -2.60
C ASP A 691 -26.68 15.43 -2.77
N SER A 692 -26.86 16.24 -1.72
CA SER A 692 -26.34 17.62 -1.66
C SER A 692 -24.81 17.63 -1.63
N THR A 693 -24.17 18.24 -2.63
CA THR A 693 -22.71 18.38 -2.69
C THR A 693 -22.29 19.70 -3.37
N GLU A 694 -21.08 20.18 -3.05
CA GLU A 694 -20.41 21.37 -3.63
C GLU A 694 -20.34 21.44 -5.18
N MET A 695 -20.85 20.45 -5.92
CA MET A 695 -20.90 20.40 -7.38
C MET A 695 -22.31 20.56 -7.99
N ASN A 696 -23.36 20.54 -7.16
CA ASN A 696 -24.77 20.55 -7.58
C ASN A 696 -25.70 21.31 -6.62
N ASP A 697 -25.23 21.60 -5.42
CA ASP A 697 -25.78 22.51 -4.43
C ASP A 697 -24.56 23.27 -3.85
N TRP A 698 -24.41 24.54 -4.23
CA TRP A 698 -23.19 25.27 -3.94
C TRP A 698 -23.14 25.76 -2.50
N ASP A 699 -24.16 26.42 -1.96
CA ASP A 699 -24.14 26.90 -0.57
C ASP A 699 -24.36 25.79 0.48
N ARG A 700 -25.06 24.71 0.11
CA ARG A 700 -25.60 23.61 0.96
C ARG A 700 -26.87 23.94 1.74
N ASP A 701 -27.83 24.63 1.11
CA ASP A 701 -29.19 24.79 1.65
C ASP A 701 -30.17 23.66 1.27
N GLY A 702 -29.79 22.66 0.47
CA GLY A 702 -30.68 21.55 0.05
C GLY A 702 -31.53 21.87 -1.20
N CYS A 703 -31.46 23.10 -1.72
CA CYS A 703 -31.90 23.39 -3.08
C CYS A 703 -30.79 23.06 -4.10
N GLN A 704 -31.18 22.60 -5.29
CA GLN A 704 -30.27 22.25 -6.38
C GLN A 704 -30.12 23.41 -7.38
N ASP A 705 -28.89 23.89 -7.57
CA ASP A 705 -28.44 24.94 -8.51
C ASP A 705 -29.27 24.98 -9.82
N SER A 706 -29.50 23.79 -10.39
CA SER A 706 -29.96 23.65 -11.77
C SER A 706 -31.49 23.52 -11.93
N ILE A 707 -32.25 23.50 -10.83
CA ILE A 707 -33.69 23.16 -10.82
C ILE A 707 -34.56 24.14 -10.02
N ASN A 708 -34.26 24.31 -8.73
CA ASN A 708 -35.17 24.88 -7.73
C ASN A 708 -34.53 26.01 -6.91
N ASP A 709 -33.19 26.04 -6.79
CA ASP A 709 -32.45 27.22 -6.35
C ASP A 709 -32.48 28.36 -7.40
N LEU A 710 -32.18 29.58 -6.94
CA LEU A 710 -32.15 30.86 -7.67
C LEU A 710 -31.17 31.88 -7.04
N ASP A 711 -30.37 31.51 -6.03
CA ASP A 711 -29.49 32.38 -5.22
C ASP A 711 -28.22 31.59 -4.82
N ASP A 712 -27.58 30.92 -5.81
CA ASP A 712 -26.61 29.80 -5.70
C ASP A 712 -25.53 29.88 -4.56
N ASP A 713 -25.13 31.06 -4.04
CA ASP A 713 -24.19 31.23 -2.91
C ASP A 713 -24.72 32.01 -1.68
N ASN A 714 -26.01 32.37 -1.71
CA ASN A 714 -26.75 33.04 -0.64
C ASN A 714 -26.26 34.47 -0.28
N ASP A 715 -25.64 35.19 -1.22
CA ASP A 715 -25.27 36.61 -1.06
C ASP A 715 -26.47 37.60 -1.09
N LEU A 716 -27.66 37.11 -1.45
CA LEU A 716 -28.94 37.82 -1.65
C LEU A 716 -29.13 38.52 -3.02
N MET A 717 -28.39 38.14 -4.07
CA MET A 717 -28.33 38.84 -5.37
C MET A 717 -28.83 38.03 -6.59
N LEU A 718 -29.45 36.85 -6.42
CA LEU A 718 -30.20 36.11 -7.47
C LEU A 718 -29.54 36.08 -8.87
N ASP A 719 -28.66 35.10 -9.11
CA ASP A 719 -27.85 34.89 -10.32
C ASP A 719 -28.53 35.30 -11.65
N MET A 720 -29.77 34.88 -11.93
CA MET A 720 -30.49 35.29 -13.15
C MET A 720 -32.00 35.59 -12.99
N ILE A 721 -32.36 36.86 -13.18
CA ILE A 721 -33.75 37.24 -13.56
C ILE A 721 -34.00 37.02 -15.06
N GLY A 722 -34.09 35.73 -15.43
CA GLY A 722 -34.71 35.14 -16.61
C GLY A 722 -34.05 35.33 -17.99
N SER A 723 -33.13 36.28 -18.15
CA SER A 723 -32.21 36.45 -19.31
C SER A 723 -31.16 37.54 -19.06
N ASN A 724 -31.31 38.32 -17.99
CA ASN A 724 -30.26 39.14 -17.42
C ASN A 724 -29.66 38.33 -16.26
N GLN A 725 -28.38 38.01 -16.38
CA GLN A 725 -27.55 37.78 -15.21
C GLN A 725 -27.57 39.07 -14.36
N LEU A 726 -27.66 38.96 -13.04
CA LEU A 726 -27.65 40.10 -12.11
C LEU A 726 -26.36 40.11 -11.31
N ASP A 727 -26.05 38.99 -10.68
CA ASP A 727 -24.78 38.73 -10.04
C ASP A 727 -23.74 38.22 -11.09
N MET A 728 -22.52 38.75 -11.09
CA MET A 728 -21.41 38.36 -11.97
C MET A 728 -20.61 37.14 -11.48
N CYS A 729 -20.68 36.84 -10.18
CA CYS A 729 -20.03 35.73 -9.49
C CYS A 729 -20.98 34.60 -8.96
N PRO A 730 -21.92 34.00 -9.72
CA PRO A 730 -22.93 33.01 -9.22
C PRO A 730 -22.50 31.74 -8.49
N LYS A 731 -21.21 31.54 -8.23
CA LYS A 731 -20.68 30.48 -7.35
C LYS A 731 -19.46 31.05 -6.63
N GLY A 732 -19.67 32.17 -5.96
CA GLY A 732 -18.64 33.00 -5.36
C GLY A 732 -18.43 32.72 -3.88
N TYR A 733 -18.06 33.76 -3.14
CA TYR A 733 -18.03 33.75 -1.69
C TYR A 733 -19.46 33.57 -1.14
N ARG A 734 -19.60 32.83 -0.04
CA ARG A 734 -20.91 32.35 0.46
C ARG A 734 -21.37 33.07 1.71
N ASP A 735 -22.65 32.96 2.05
CA ASP A 735 -23.23 33.40 3.35
C ASP A 735 -23.05 34.90 3.67
N TRP A 736 -22.93 35.77 2.65
CA TRP A 736 -22.60 37.19 2.84
C TRP A 736 -23.76 38.15 2.49
N ASN A 737 -23.49 39.26 1.81
CA ASN A 737 -24.46 40.30 1.49
C ASN A 737 -23.85 41.35 0.53
N ALA A 738 -23.97 41.15 -0.79
CA ALA A 738 -23.59 42.13 -1.81
C ALA A 738 -24.29 43.49 -1.67
N THR A 739 -25.39 43.58 -0.90
CA THR A 739 -26.03 44.87 -0.63
C THR A 739 -25.24 45.81 0.32
N ASP A 740 -24.08 45.39 0.86
CA ASP A 740 -23.17 46.26 1.63
C ASP A 740 -22.05 46.83 0.75
N VAL A 741 -22.17 48.13 0.46
CA VAL A 741 -21.26 48.96 -0.36
C VAL A 741 -19.86 49.19 0.23
N SER A 742 -19.39 48.23 1.03
CA SER A 742 -18.04 48.14 1.59
C SER A 742 -17.49 46.70 1.62
N LEU A 743 -18.14 45.80 0.88
CA LEU A 743 -17.76 44.41 0.57
C LEU A 743 -18.08 44.07 -0.90
N ASP A 744 -19.06 44.75 -1.50
CA ASP A 744 -19.31 44.84 -2.94
C ASP A 744 -19.36 46.34 -3.30
N ARG A 745 -18.35 46.81 -4.02
CA ARG A 745 -18.14 48.23 -4.31
C ARG A 745 -18.95 48.74 -5.51
N ASP A 746 -19.01 47.98 -6.60
CA ASP A 746 -19.73 48.30 -7.84
C ASP A 746 -21.27 48.08 -7.70
N GLN A 747 -21.67 47.06 -6.93
CA GLN A 747 -22.98 46.38 -6.88
C GLN A 747 -23.27 45.43 -8.05
N ASP A 748 -22.33 44.52 -8.34
CA ASP A 748 -22.47 43.44 -9.32
C ASP A 748 -22.54 42.02 -8.75
N GLY A 749 -22.42 41.81 -7.44
CA GLY A 749 -22.47 40.48 -6.79
C GLY A 749 -21.11 39.83 -6.49
N CYS A 750 -19.97 40.38 -6.93
CA CYS A 750 -18.65 39.87 -6.56
C CYS A 750 -18.11 40.51 -5.26
N HIS A 751 -17.38 39.74 -4.43
CA HIS A 751 -16.81 40.24 -3.17
C HIS A 751 -15.41 40.87 -3.33
N ASP A 752 -15.33 42.21 -3.15
CA ASP A 752 -14.14 43.09 -3.15
C ASP A 752 -12.80 42.35 -2.83
N ASP A 753 -12.65 41.88 -1.58
CA ASP A 753 -11.36 41.45 -1.04
C ASP A 753 -10.97 39.98 -1.36
N GLU A 754 -11.85 39.19 -2.00
CA GLU A 754 -11.70 37.72 -2.11
C GLU A 754 -11.85 37.16 -3.55
N GLU A 755 -12.64 37.79 -4.43
CA GLU A 755 -12.92 37.23 -5.78
C GLU A 755 -13.12 38.21 -6.94
N ASP A 756 -13.35 39.50 -6.69
CA ASP A 756 -13.32 40.50 -7.76
C ASP A 756 -11.88 40.77 -8.24
N GLU A 757 -11.72 41.18 -9.49
CA GLU A 757 -10.47 41.69 -10.07
C GLU A 757 -10.59 43.14 -10.60
N ASP A 758 -11.77 43.79 -10.56
CA ASP A 758 -12.06 45.16 -11.06
C ASP A 758 -13.03 45.84 -10.05
N ASP A 759 -12.56 46.08 -8.80
CA ASP A 759 -13.33 46.47 -7.59
C ASP A 759 -14.44 47.53 -7.85
N ASP A 760 -14.29 48.43 -8.83
CA ASP A 760 -15.31 49.43 -9.14
C ASP A 760 -15.80 49.47 -10.60
N GLY A 761 -15.56 48.40 -11.37
CA GLY A 761 -16.16 48.19 -12.69
C GLY A 761 -15.75 49.24 -13.73
N ASP A 762 -14.58 49.85 -13.52
CA ASP A 762 -14.00 50.89 -14.36
C ASP A 762 -13.38 50.31 -15.65
N GLY A 763 -12.91 49.06 -15.60
CA GLY A 763 -12.30 48.33 -16.71
C GLY A 763 -10.77 48.25 -16.67
N PHE A 764 -10.13 48.59 -15.55
CA PHE A 764 -8.72 48.34 -15.26
C PHE A 764 -8.59 47.40 -14.04
N ASP A 765 -8.03 46.20 -14.24
CA ASP A 765 -7.86 45.24 -13.15
C ASP A 765 -7.07 45.83 -11.95
N ASP A 766 -7.47 45.48 -10.71
CA ASP A 766 -7.04 46.03 -9.41
C ASP A 766 -5.52 46.18 -9.20
N ILE A 767 -4.75 45.31 -9.87
CA ILE A 767 -3.29 45.26 -9.84
C ILE A 767 -2.62 46.28 -10.79
N PHE A 768 -3.41 46.92 -11.66
CA PHE A 768 -2.99 47.90 -12.66
C PHE A 768 -3.59 49.29 -12.45
N ASP A 769 -4.74 49.41 -11.77
CA ASP A 769 -5.28 50.70 -11.32
C ASP A 769 -4.49 51.27 -10.11
N LEU A 770 -4.42 52.60 -10.00
CA LEU A 770 -3.95 53.34 -8.82
C LEU A 770 -5.08 53.87 -7.93
N CYS A 771 -6.34 53.73 -8.35
CA CYS A 771 -7.56 54.16 -7.68
C CYS A 771 -8.58 53.06 -7.22
N PRO A 772 -8.30 51.74 -7.07
CA PRO A 772 -9.26 50.61 -7.21
C PRO A 772 -10.70 50.72 -6.67
N ARG A 773 -10.96 51.50 -5.61
CA ARG A 773 -12.32 51.76 -5.09
C ARG A 773 -12.73 53.22 -5.36
N GLY A 774 -12.60 53.66 -6.60
CA GLY A 774 -12.74 55.03 -7.11
C GLY A 774 -14.16 55.42 -7.56
N LEU A 775 -14.30 55.80 -8.84
CA LEU A 775 -15.49 56.42 -9.42
C LEU A 775 -16.49 55.48 -10.15
N VAL A 776 -16.67 54.25 -9.68
CA VAL A 776 -17.67 53.23 -10.10
C VAL A 776 -18.21 53.37 -11.54
N GLY A 777 -17.66 52.56 -12.43
CA GLY A 777 -18.15 52.33 -13.79
C GLY A 777 -17.31 53.01 -14.89
N PRO A 778 -17.41 52.50 -16.14
CA PRO A 778 -16.27 52.45 -17.06
C PRO A 778 -15.68 53.80 -17.51
N VAL A 779 -14.38 53.97 -17.29
CA VAL A 779 -13.63 55.17 -17.70
C VAL A 779 -13.46 55.24 -19.21
N LEU A 780 -13.39 56.48 -19.72
CA LEU A 780 -13.21 56.76 -21.14
C LEU A 780 -11.78 57.26 -21.40
N PRO A 781 -11.12 56.87 -22.53
CA PRO A 781 -9.79 57.38 -22.97
C PRO A 781 -9.72 58.88 -23.35
N SER A 782 -10.44 59.73 -22.63
CA SER A 782 -10.40 61.19 -22.61
C SER A 782 -10.77 61.77 -21.23
N GLN A 783 -10.80 60.91 -20.20
CA GLN A 783 -11.02 61.19 -18.77
C GLN A 783 -9.89 60.62 -17.91
N ASP A 784 -8.92 60.00 -18.55
CA ASP A 784 -7.66 59.43 -18.09
C ASP A 784 -6.67 59.78 -19.22
N PHE A 785 -5.42 60.16 -18.89
CA PHE A 785 -4.43 60.65 -19.87
C PHE A 785 -3.19 59.78 -20.01
N ASP A 786 -2.66 59.23 -18.93
CA ASP A 786 -1.47 58.39 -18.90
C ASP A 786 -1.79 56.89 -18.83
N SER A 787 -3.05 56.56 -18.50
CA SER A 787 -3.65 55.23 -18.38
C SER A 787 -3.21 54.45 -17.16
N ASP A 788 -3.45 55.06 -15.98
CA ASP A 788 -3.29 54.50 -14.64
C ASP A 788 -4.60 54.12 -13.92
N GLY A 789 -5.75 54.35 -14.54
CA GLY A 789 -7.12 54.08 -14.02
C GLY A 789 -7.75 55.24 -13.24
N CYS A 790 -6.96 56.16 -12.68
CA CYS A 790 -7.49 57.32 -11.97
C CYS A 790 -8.07 58.38 -12.93
N VAL A 791 -9.17 59.04 -12.52
CA VAL A 791 -9.88 60.03 -13.37
C VAL A 791 -9.27 61.44 -13.29
N ASP A 792 -8.80 61.96 -14.45
CA ASP A 792 -8.31 63.33 -14.76
C ASP A 792 -8.99 64.38 -13.83
N GLY A 793 -8.25 64.88 -12.84
CA GLY A 793 -8.66 66.03 -12.02
C GLY A 793 -9.91 65.92 -11.14
N GLU A 794 -10.51 64.74 -10.95
CA GLU A 794 -11.48 64.48 -9.87
C GLU A 794 -10.87 63.56 -8.79
N GLU A 795 -10.15 62.49 -9.18
CA GLU A 795 -9.49 61.56 -8.25
C GLU A 795 -7.96 61.47 -8.45
N ASP A 796 -7.46 61.63 -9.67
CA ASP A 796 -6.02 61.74 -9.91
C ASP A 796 -5.40 63.03 -9.31
N VAL A 797 -4.12 62.90 -8.94
CA VAL A 797 -3.27 63.92 -8.33
C VAL A 797 -2.11 64.40 -9.24
N ASP A 798 -1.83 63.74 -10.38
CA ASP A 798 -0.70 64.03 -11.28
C ASP A 798 -1.07 63.77 -12.77
N ASP A 799 -1.98 64.57 -13.36
CA ASP A 799 -2.76 64.41 -14.63
C ASP A 799 -1.97 63.99 -15.92
N ASP A 800 -0.65 63.81 -15.86
CA ASP A 800 0.21 63.32 -16.95
C ASP A 800 1.46 62.51 -16.50
N ALA A 801 1.52 62.13 -15.22
CA ALA A 801 2.61 61.39 -14.58
C ALA A 801 4.04 61.92 -14.85
N ASP A 802 4.22 63.22 -15.10
CA ASP A 802 5.56 63.82 -15.19
C ASP A 802 6.28 63.95 -13.83
N GLY A 803 5.53 63.80 -12.73
CA GLY A 803 6.01 63.79 -11.35
C GLY A 803 5.85 65.14 -10.64
N VAL A 804 4.93 66.00 -11.10
CA VAL A 804 4.70 67.36 -10.59
C VAL A 804 3.20 67.60 -10.37
N LEU A 805 2.70 67.11 -9.23
CA LEU A 805 1.29 67.15 -8.82
C LEU A 805 0.47 68.37 -9.28
N ASN A 806 -0.77 68.11 -9.68
CA ASN A 806 -1.80 69.03 -10.23
C ASN A 806 -1.92 70.41 -9.53
N GLU A 807 -1.66 70.53 -8.22
CA GLU A 807 -1.69 71.82 -7.50
C GLU A 807 -0.56 72.80 -7.86
N VAL A 808 0.57 72.31 -8.40
CA VAL A 808 1.82 73.08 -8.55
C VAL A 808 2.39 73.11 -9.97
N ASP A 809 1.89 72.28 -10.87
CA ASP A 809 2.26 72.30 -12.29
C ASP A 809 1.69 73.51 -13.07
N ILE A 810 2.31 73.79 -14.22
CA ILE A 810 2.02 74.86 -15.18
C ILE A 810 1.72 74.28 -16.58
N CYS A 811 2.02 73.00 -16.83
CA CYS A 811 2.00 72.31 -18.12
C CYS A 811 1.23 70.97 -18.13
N PRO A 812 -0.04 70.88 -17.64
CA PRO A 812 -0.69 69.64 -17.17
C PRO A 812 -1.30 68.80 -18.30
N ARG A 813 -0.47 68.51 -19.32
CA ARG A 813 -0.56 67.50 -20.38
C ARG A 813 0.82 67.39 -21.07
N THR A 814 1.87 67.28 -20.27
CA THR A 814 3.24 66.99 -20.71
C THR A 814 3.28 65.64 -21.43
N PRO A 815 4.03 65.49 -22.53
CA PRO A 815 4.16 64.19 -23.18
C PRO A 815 4.87 63.17 -22.28
N LEU A 816 4.21 62.03 -22.04
CA LEU A 816 4.68 60.91 -21.24
C LEU A 816 6.16 60.56 -21.50
N SER A 817 6.89 60.26 -20.41
CA SER A 817 8.33 59.92 -20.43
C SER A 817 9.27 61.01 -20.98
N THR A 818 8.86 62.27 -21.06
CA THR A 818 9.80 63.40 -21.32
C THR A 818 10.49 63.88 -20.03
N VAL A 819 11.52 64.71 -20.18
CA VAL A 819 12.25 65.27 -19.01
C VAL A 819 11.82 66.71 -18.79
N VAL A 820 11.21 66.92 -17.62
CA VAL A 820 10.59 68.18 -17.20
C VAL A 820 11.50 69.05 -16.35
N ASP A 821 11.10 70.31 -16.17
CA ASP A 821 11.75 71.22 -15.23
C ASP A 821 11.03 71.26 -13.86
N GLY A 822 11.26 72.30 -13.04
CA GLY A 822 10.66 72.41 -11.70
C GLY A 822 9.20 72.86 -11.67
N ALA A 823 8.50 72.82 -12.81
CA ALA A 823 7.10 73.23 -12.97
C ALA A 823 6.41 72.44 -14.11
N GLY A 824 6.72 71.13 -14.23
CA GLY A 824 6.21 70.14 -15.21
C GLY A 824 6.50 70.40 -16.69
N CYS A 825 6.75 71.65 -17.08
CA CYS A 825 7.03 71.98 -18.47
C CYS A 825 8.29 71.27 -18.99
N SER A 826 8.11 70.39 -19.99
CA SER A 826 9.21 69.82 -20.76
C SER A 826 10.01 70.93 -21.49
N SER A 827 11.23 70.60 -21.91
CA SER A 827 12.08 71.55 -22.66
C SER A 827 11.46 72.10 -23.97
N GLN A 828 10.38 71.49 -24.45
CA GLN A 828 9.61 71.89 -25.65
C GLN A 828 8.47 72.87 -25.29
N GLN A 829 7.86 72.72 -24.10
CA GLN A 829 6.82 73.60 -23.55
C GLN A 829 7.37 74.87 -22.87
N ALA A 830 8.69 75.03 -22.76
CA ALA A 830 9.32 76.23 -22.18
C ALA A 830 9.42 77.41 -23.17
N ASP A 831 9.45 78.65 -22.66
CA ASP A 831 9.80 79.88 -23.41
C ASP A 831 11.21 80.34 -22.97
N THR A 832 12.20 80.17 -23.84
CA THR A 832 13.63 80.33 -23.47
C THR A 832 14.10 81.79 -23.43
N ASP A 833 13.53 82.70 -24.22
CA ASP A 833 13.98 84.11 -24.28
C ASP A 833 12.96 85.15 -23.76
N SER A 834 11.76 84.68 -23.41
CA SER A 834 10.67 85.40 -22.77
C SER A 834 10.01 86.48 -23.65
N ASP A 835 9.85 86.19 -24.95
CA ASP A 835 9.02 87.01 -25.84
C ASP A 835 7.52 86.63 -25.85
N GLY A 836 7.18 85.42 -25.40
CA GLY A 836 5.82 84.92 -25.21
C GLY A 836 5.37 83.77 -26.13
N ILE A 837 6.27 83.19 -26.92
CA ILE A 837 6.05 81.96 -27.71
C ILE A 837 6.86 80.79 -27.10
N LEU A 838 6.34 79.56 -27.19
CA LEU A 838 7.03 78.36 -26.66
C LEU A 838 8.06 77.82 -27.66
N ASN A 839 9.12 77.18 -27.17
CA ASN A 839 10.28 76.71 -27.93
C ASN A 839 9.94 75.87 -29.18
N ASP A 840 8.88 75.07 -29.13
CA ASP A 840 8.48 74.20 -30.26
C ASP A 840 7.71 74.93 -31.38
N ASP A 841 7.10 76.09 -31.08
CA ASP A 841 6.43 76.98 -32.04
C ASP A 841 7.34 78.17 -32.47
N ASP A 842 8.37 78.51 -31.68
CA ASP A 842 9.26 79.64 -31.93
C ASP A 842 10.34 79.36 -33.02
N LEU A 843 10.28 80.13 -34.10
CA LEU A 843 11.24 80.06 -35.22
C LEU A 843 12.35 81.13 -35.12
N CYS A 844 12.33 81.96 -34.08
CA CYS A 844 13.21 83.10 -33.82
C CYS A 844 13.85 83.13 -32.40
N PRO A 845 14.38 82.02 -31.82
CA PRO A 845 14.79 81.87 -30.39
C PRO A 845 16.03 82.65 -29.93
N SER A 846 16.03 83.96 -30.13
CA SER A 846 16.92 84.98 -29.57
C SER A 846 16.36 86.40 -29.81
N THR A 847 15.04 86.59 -29.68
CA THR A 847 14.35 87.86 -29.91
C THR A 847 14.76 88.91 -28.86
N PRO A 848 15.04 90.17 -29.25
CA PRO A 848 15.37 91.23 -28.31
C PRO A 848 14.16 91.63 -27.43
N LEU A 849 14.14 91.08 -26.21
CA LEU A 849 13.14 91.27 -25.15
C LEU A 849 12.54 92.69 -25.10
N GLY A 850 11.28 92.80 -25.53
CA GLY A 850 10.49 94.04 -25.54
C GLY A 850 10.14 94.64 -26.91
N GLU A 851 10.58 94.04 -28.03
CA GLU A 851 9.98 94.28 -29.36
C GLU A 851 8.64 93.52 -29.51
N GLN A 852 7.91 93.72 -30.63
CA GLN A 852 6.69 92.97 -30.93
C GLN A 852 6.93 91.89 -31.98
N VAL A 853 6.54 90.66 -31.65
CA VAL A 853 6.65 89.47 -32.50
C VAL A 853 5.32 89.09 -33.16
N ASP A 854 5.41 88.29 -34.21
CA ASP A 854 4.29 87.51 -34.76
C ASP A 854 4.23 86.12 -34.13
N ALA A 855 3.33 85.26 -34.63
CA ALA A 855 3.12 83.92 -34.09
C ALA A 855 4.27 82.94 -34.37
N ASP A 856 5.25 83.35 -35.19
CA ASP A 856 6.46 82.57 -35.49
C ASP A 856 7.64 82.98 -34.56
N GLY A 857 7.38 83.79 -33.52
CA GLY A 857 8.40 84.39 -32.62
C GLY A 857 9.19 85.56 -33.25
N CYS A 858 8.86 86.00 -34.47
CA CYS A 858 9.72 86.89 -35.24
C CYS A 858 9.28 88.37 -35.21
N THR A 859 10.23 89.31 -35.10
CA THR A 859 9.93 90.74 -34.97
C THR A 859 9.29 91.38 -36.22
N VAL A 860 8.14 92.03 -36.08
CA VAL A 860 7.27 92.42 -37.23
C VAL A 860 7.49 93.87 -37.72
N ILE A 861 7.50 94.09 -39.04
CA ILE A 861 7.60 95.43 -39.66
C ILE A 861 6.32 95.79 -40.45
N VAL A 862 5.54 96.75 -39.95
CA VAL A 862 4.16 97.02 -40.39
C VAL A 862 4.04 97.81 -41.71
N VAL A 863 3.26 97.29 -42.66
CA VAL A 863 2.68 98.03 -43.82
C VAL A 863 1.26 97.52 -44.12
N GLU A 864 0.25 98.41 -44.14
CA GLU A 864 -1.17 98.02 -44.33
C GLU A 864 -1.58 97.73 -45.79
N ASN A 865 -2.52 96.79 -46.01
CA ASN A 865 -3.79 97.04 -46.76
C ASN A 865 -4.83 95.88 -46.65
N LYS A 866 -6.09 96.15 -47.03
CA LYS A 866 -7.33 95.41 -46.67
C LYS A 866 -7.83 94.30 -47.62
N GLY A 867 -8.65 93.39 -47.08
CA GLY A 867 -9.87 92.81 -47.72
C GLY A 867 -9.97 91.27 -47.71
N GLU A 868 -10.78 90.61 -46.86
CA GLU A 868 -12.27 90.43 -46.93
C GLU A 868 -12.67 89.52 -48.13
N SER A 869 -12.87 88.19 -48.04
CA SER A 869 -13.79 87.33 -47.23
C SER A 869 -15.26 87.32 -47.77
N THR A 870 -16.13 86.30 -47.64
CA THR A 870 -16.15 84.96 -46.95
C THR A 870 -17.28 84.05 -47.53
N GLU A 871 -17.33 82.75 -47.18
CA GLU A 871 -18.52 81.84 -47.12
C GLU A 871 -19.34 81.48 -48.41
N SER A 872 -20.01 80.32 -48.56
CA SER A 872 -20.07 78.98 -47.89
C SER A 872 -21.01 78.03 -48.69
N SER A 873 -21.45 76.79 -48.35
CA SER A 873 -21.21 75.77 -47.29
C SER A 873 -21.82 74.42 -47.78
N PHE A 874 -21.36 73.23 -47.30
CA PHE A 874 -22.23 72.06 -47.01
C PHE A 874 -21.49 70.97 -46.19
N GLY A 875 -22.17 70.29 -45.26
CA GLY A 875 -21.57 69.35 -44.29
C GLY A 875 -22.02 67.87 -44.43
N ILE A 876 -21.15 66.94 -44.01
CA ILE A 876 -21.27 65.48 -44.28
C ILE A 876 -22.38 64.79 -43.47
N ASN A 877 -22.71 65.26 -42.26
CA ASN A 877 -23.61 64.55 -41.33
C ASN A 877 -25.03 64.33 -41.87
N GLN A 878 -25.47 65.05 -42.92
CA GLN A 878 -26.76 64.82 -43.58
C GLN A 878 -26.79 63.59 -44.50
N VAL A 879 -25.64 63.00 -44.84
CA VAL A 879 -25.57 61.79 -45.69
C VAL A 879 -25.76 60.52 -44.88
N LEU A 880 -25.14 60.43 -43.69
CA LEU A 880 -25.16 59.23 -42.84
C LEU A 880 -26.58 58.88 -42.36
N ILE A 881 -27.36 59.89 -41.98
CA ILE A 881 -28.76 59.74 -41.52
C ILE A 881 -29.65 59.06 -42.58
N LEU A 882 -29.39 59.30 -43.87
CA LEU A 882 -30.16 58.68 -44.96
C LEU A 882 -29.82 57.19 -45.17
N ILE A 883 -28.65 56.74 -44.73
CA ILE A 883 -28.22 55.33 -44.85
C ILE A 883 -28.83 54.51 -43.71
N ALA A 884 -28.81 55.02 -42.47
CA ALA A 884 -29.40 54.34 -41.30
C ALA A 884 -30.90 54.05 -41.48
N ILE A 885 -31.66 55.03 -41.98
CA ILE A 885 -33.11 54.88 -42.22
C ILE A 885 -33.40 53.80 -43.29
N ALA A 886 -32.52 53.63 -44.28
CA ALA A 886 -32.70 52.62 -45.32
C ALA A 886 -32.54 51.18 -44.80
N LEU A 887 -31.61 50.95 -43.86
CA LEU A 887 -31.36 49.64 -43.26
C LEU A 887 -32.51 49.20 -42.34
N ALA A 888 -32.99 50.10 -41.48
CA ALA A 888 -34.11 49.81 -40.57
C ALA A 888 -35.39 49.38 -41.32
N CYS A 889 -35.64 49.91 -42.52
CA CYS A 889 -36.79 49.52 -43.34
C CYS A 889 -36.69 48.11 -43.96
N VAL A 890 -35.51 47.49 -44.00
CA VAL A 890 -35.32 46.14 -44.55
C VAL A 890 -35.57 45.07 -43.48
N ALA A 891 -35.07 45.28 -42.25
CA ALA A 891 -35.24 44.34 -41.15
C ALA A 891 -36.72 44.06 -40.83
N GLY A 892 -37.54 45.13 -40.76
CA GLY A 892 -38.98 45.02 -40.46
C GLY A 892 -39.86 44.36 -41.53
N TYR A 893 -39.29 43.91 -42.67
CA TYR A 893 -40.06 43.28 -43.75
C TYR A 893 -40.18 41.75 -43.62
N PHE A 894 -39.21 41.07 -42.98
CA PHE A 894 -39.16 39.61 -42.96
C PHE A 894 -39.87 38.94 -41.77
N THR A 895 -40.16 39.67 -40.70
CA THR A 895 -40.71 39.13 -39.44
C THR A 895 -42.20 38.79 -39.45
N PHE A 896 -42.96 39.08 -40.53
CA PHE A 896 -44.42 38.90 -40.52
C PHE A 896 -45.05 38.36 -41.83
N LYS A 897 -45.23 37.02 -41.94
CA LYS A 897 -46.53 36.40 -42.31
C LYS A 897 -46.59 34.85 -42.17
N PRO A 898 -47.79 34.24 -41.93
CA PRO A 898 -47.94 32.82 -41.56
C PRO A 898 -48.85 31.98 -42.50
N VAL A 899 -49.07 30.67 -42.20
CA VAL A 899 -50.41 29.97 -42.12
C VAL A 899 -50.28 28.42 -42.00
N LYS A 900 -51.33 27.78 -41.44
CA LYS A 900 -51.46 26.41 -40.88
C LYS A 900 -51.59 25.20 -41.86
N ALA A 901 -51.36 24.02 -41.26
CA ALA A 901 -51.64 22.60 -41.61
C ALA A 901 -52.89 22.25 -42.48
N PRO A 902 -52.95 21.02 -43.06
CA PRO A 902 -53.78 19.96 -42.45
C PRO A 902 -53.34 18.46 -42.63
N THR A 903 -54.18 17.57 -42.09
CA THR A 903 -54.14 16.13 -41.73
C THR A 903 -53.98 15.01 -42.80
N ASN A 904 -53.59 13.82 -42.29
CA ASN A 904 -54.00 12.42 -42.63
C ASN A 904 -53.15 11.47 -43.54
N GLN A 905 -53.17 10.19 -43.10
CA GLN A 905 -52.59 8.90 -43.55
C GLN A 905 -53.06 8.35 -44.93
N PRO A 906 -52.68 7.12 -45.39
CA PRO A 906 -51.38 6.36 -45.38
C PRO A 906 -51.06 5.64 -46.74
N GLN A 907 -49.89 4.97 -46.91
CA GLN A 907 -49.74 3.67 -47.64
C GLN A 907 -48.31 3.03 -47.63
N GLN A 908 -48.18 1.77 -48.12
CA GLN A 908 -46.96 0.92 -48.10
C GLN A 908 -46.42 0.53 -49.50
N LYS A 909 -45.10 0.18 -49.55
CA LYS A 909 -44.39 -0.81 -50.42
C LYS A 909 -44.20 -0.57 -51.95
N ALA A 910 -42.92 -0.53 -52.39
CA ALA A 910 -42.23 -1.54 -53.26
C ALA A 910 -41.26 -1.00 -54.38
N VAL A 911 -39.94 -1.29 -54.25
CA VAL A 911 -38.98 -1.99 -55.18
C VAL A 911 -39.18 -1.82 -56.72
N PRO A 912 -38.18 -1.36 -57.54
CA PRO A 912 -37.14 -2.28 -58.10
C PRO A 912 -35.75 -1.75 -58.62
N THR A 913 -34.67 -2.45 -58.21
CA THR A 913 -33.53 -3.09 -58.96
C THR A 913 -32.74 -2.52 -60.18
N LEU A 914 -31.40 -2.80 -60.18
CA LEU A 914 -30.44 -3.26 -61.26
C LEU A 914 -29.28 -2.36 -61.80
N GLU A 915 -28.07 -2.99 -61.86
CA GLU A 915 -26.92 -2.86 -62.81
C GLU A 915 -26.05 -1.55 -62.84
N THR A 916 -24.73 -1.55 -63.12
CA THR A 916 -23.77 -2.60 -63.60
C THR A 916 -22.29 -2.39 -63.15
N GLU A 917 -21.49 -3.46 -63.27
CA GLU A 917 -20.02 -3.67 -63.09
C GLU A 917 -19.10 -2.98 -64.15
N PRO A 918 -17.76 -3.21 -64.23
CA PRO A 918 -16.82 -4.02 -63.40
C PRO A 918 -15.66 -3.14 -62.82
N ALA A 919 -14.49 -3.56 -62.30
CA ALA A 919 -13.72 -4.83 -62.19
C ALA A 919 -12.79 -4.74 -60.92
N THR A 920 -11.80 -5.60 -60.56
CA THR A 920 -11.01 -6.68 -61.22
C THR A 920 -10.36 -7.61 -60.16
N ALA A 921 -9.77 -8.75 -60.57
CA ALA A 921 -8.95 -9.69 -59.77
C ALA A 921 -8.01 -10.46 -60.77
N PRO A 922 -7.53 -11.74 -60.60
CA PRO A 922 -7.46 -12.69 -59.46
C PRO A 922 -6.03 -12.72 -58.85
N GLU A 923 -5.35 -13.75 -58.28
CA GLU A 923 -5.31 -15.25 -58.24
C GLU A 923 -4.62 -15.68 -56.90
N VAL A 924 -4.48 -16.90 -56.31
CA VAL A 924 -4.90 -18.35 -56.40
C VAL A 924 -4.07 -19.08 -55.28
N SER A 925 -4.37 -20.19 -54.55
CA SER A 925 -5.49 -21.13 -54.22
C SER A 925 -4.90 -22.20 -53.24
N SER A 926 -5.57 -23.02 -52.41
CA SER A 926 -6.95 -23.21 -51.89
C SER A 926 -6.93 -24.33 -50.80
N GLU A 927 -8.07 -24.65 -50.19
CA GLU A 927 -8.32 -25.77 -49.23
C GLU A 927 -8.19 -27.19 -49.87
N PRO A 928 -8.39 -28.31 -49.11
CA PRO A 928 -9.76 -28.85 -48.91
C PRO A 928 -10.07 -29.42 -47.50
N VAL A 929 -11.34 -29.80 -47.29
CA VAL A 929 -11.96 -30.18 -45.99
C VAL A 929 -12.59 -31.60 -46.06
N GLU A 930 -12.91 -32.16 -44.89
CA GLU A 930 -14.08 -33.05 -44.59
C GLU A 930 -13.99 -34.60 -44.60
N GLU A 931 -15.03 -35.20 -43.99
CA GLU A 931 -15.44 -36.61 -43.82
C GLU A 931 -14.71 -37.51 -42.77
N ALA A 932 -15.40 -38.28 -41.90
CA ALA A 932 -16.83 -38.28 -41.53
C ALA A 932 -17.15 -39.06 -40.23
N GLN A 933 -18.14 -38.53 -39.48
CA GLN A 933 -19.17 -39.16 -38.62
C GLN A 933 -19.05 -40.63 -38.16
N ALA A 934 -19.29 -40.84 -36.86
CA ALA A 934 -20.03 -41.98 -36.30
C ALA A 934 -20.89 -41.51 -35.10
#